data_AF-A0A1D9BHQ0-F1
#
_entry.id   AF-A0A1D9BHQ0-F1
#
_cell.length_a   1.000
_cell.length_b   1.000
_cell.length_c   1.000
_cell.angle_alpha   90.00
_cell.angle_beta   90.00
_cell.angle_gamma   90.00
#
_symmetry.space_group_name_H-M   'P 1'
#
loop_
_entity.id
_entity.type
_entity.pdbx_description
1 polymer ?
#
loop_
_entity_poly.entity_id
_entity_poly.type
_entity_poly.pdbx_seq_one_letter_code
_entity_poly.pdbx_strand_id
1 'polypeptide(L)'
;MTRSFLKAACLLALVQLFGCGKGQPGFGPTDSWLPAASAATLAPGADGVFGVPQDWLTLSRPELAIQPGSALDFSGLFPAQRIDGPVRIDADGHFANDAGRLRFNCAAASFSTPYGGYPDHDKALAYARQYRMAGYNLVRFHFTDANLMHGRKFDFDYNPEQLDRFFFFLKALKDQGIYWYIDAMTSWNGAKGDVQPDRWVGKYSLKADVHVDPAAREHWLELVRTLYGRVNPYTGTTTLADDALAGVIQVNEGGLHFLSMAGQKIPLSVRPGLRAWLAQRYAADPERFGAVWGQPYSAIADETLVLPDPVSSTPAMTDVLAYFSERERDTASWMSARLRELGYRGPVTSYDNNPSLQGWLGRNQFDWVDLHAYNGEPTTFVSPGSTLRNTSSFDSRLRYYQLLAQNRIAGKPFTVTEYGQPFWSEWRREASLVMPAYAALQDWDGLCQHANSPAELRYDRSDGWHKALRPYAIGYDPVAVLAERLTALLYRRGDLTPDSQRIRLVLGASANDAATFKYWGVTDSYGEIGLLRGIESAATALEAPGVLNVNVDSPSNFSLTMSGLARRTGLVPASPKGGMAAQLPAGQLNESRPVDGYFRSPGGQIVTDTVARKMTVLTPRTQALLLPQAGEAVPAGVFRRLRVNTPMLVALSSLDMQPLAQTGQALLMLGSDALNSNIGFDDAGRTTLRRLGSFPLKMPPSQVALELELGAATGASATVLNLDGSAARSVPVSLQNGVLAFELDDTAAGADPTVYVQLQIQR
;
A
#
# COMPACT_ATOMS: atom_id res chain seq x y z
N MET A 1 -17.81 8.09 20.00
CA MET A 1 -16.44 8.62 19.77
C MET A 1 -15.83 8.12 18.44
N THR A 2 -16.62 7.71 17.43
CA THR A 2 -16.06 6.94 16.29
C THR A 2 -16.63 7.25 14.90
N ARG A 3 -17.56 8.22 14.75
CA ARG A 3 -18.25 8.45 13.45
C ARG A 3 -17.48 9.30 12.42
N SER A 4 -16.40 9.96 12.81
CA SER A 4 -15.80 11.04 12.00
C SER A 4 -14.38 10.77 11.50
N PHE A 5 -13.61 9.91 12.20
CA PHE A 5 -12.21 9.58 11.87
C PHE A 5 -12.05 8.90 10.50
N LEU A 6 -13.12 8.30 9.97
CA LEU A 6 -13.06 7.20 9.01
C LEU A 6 -13.69 7.45 7.65
N LYS A 7 -14.28 8.62 7.39
CA LYS A 7 -14.97 8.83 6.10
C LYS A 7 -14.05 8.87 4.88
N ALA A 8 -12.74 9.07 5.03
CA ALA A 8 -11.79 8.91 3.94
C ALA A 8 -11.57 7.42 3.58
N ALA A 9 -11.03 6.64 4.52
CA ALA A 9 -10.62 5.25 4.32
C ALA A 9 -11.73 4.19 4.55
N CYS A 10 -12.96 4.47 4.10
CA CYS A 10 -14.11 3.54 4.27
C CYS A 10 -15.03 3.39 3.04
N LEU A 11 -14.74 4.04 1.90
CA LEU A 11 -15.71 4.15 0.80
C LEU A 11 -15.24 3.74 -0.59
N LEU A 12 -14.13 2.99 -0.71
CA LEU A 12 -13.87 2.21 -1.94
C LEU A 12 -14.79 0.97 -2.09
N ALA A 13 -15.61 0.66 -1.10
CA ALA A 13 -16.33 -0.62 -1.01
C ALA A 13 -17.60 -0.78 -1.89
N LEU A 14 -17.96 0.19 -2.75
CA LEU A 14 -19.32 0.29 -3.33
C LEU A 14 -19.49 -0.04 -4.83
N VAL A 15 -18.46 -0.54 -5.54
CA VAL A 15 -18.60 -0.97 -6.96
C VAL A 15 -18.06 -2.39 -7.20
N GLN A 16 -18.61 -3.39 -6.48
CA GLN A 16 -18.46 -4.81 -6.83
C GLN A 16 -19.72 -5.60 -6.42
N LEU A 17 -20.70 -5.65 -7.32
CA LEU A 17 -21.83 -6.58 -7.26
C LEU A 17 -22.16 -7.05 -8.69
N PHE A 18 -22.04 -8.35 -8.96
CA PHE A 18 -22.98 -9.22 -9.69
C PHE A 18 -22.29 -10.52 -10.15
N GLY A 19 -23.01 -11.66 -10.02
CA GLY A 19 -22.69 -12.90 -10.73
C GLY A 19 -22.15 -14.05 -9.87
N CYS A 20 -23.02 -14.84 -9.25
CA CYS A 20 -22.68 -16.13 -8.63
C CYS A 20 -23.63 -17.22 -9.15
N GLY A 21 -23.08 -18.38 -9.56
CA GLY A 21 -23.82 -19.52 -10.12
C GLY A 21 -23.29 -20.85 -9.58
N LYS A 22 -24.18 -21.82 -9.34
CA LYS A 22 -23.89 -23.07 -8.59
C LYS A 22 -23.84 -24.32 -9.51
N GLY A 23 -23.09 -25.37 -9.12
CA GLY A 23 -23.56 -26.76 -9.33
C GLY A 23 -22.56 -27.92 -9.51
N GLN A 24 -22.22 -28.63 -8.40
CA GLN A 24 -22.09 -30.12 -8.28
C GLN A 24 -20.99 -30.91 -9.08
N PRO A 25 -20.78 -32.23 -8.84
CA PRO A 25 -20.53 -32.91 -7.55
C PRO A 25 -19.39 -33.99 -7.52
N GLY A 26 -18.83 -34.20 -6.32
CA GLY A 26 -18.25 -35.43 -5.67
C GLY A 26 -17.59 -36.62 -6.40
N PHE A 27 -16.48 -37.12 -5.82
CA PHE A 27 -16.06 -38.54 -5.82
C PHE A 27 -15.28 -38.90 -4.52
N GLY A 28 -15.20 -40.21 -4.20
CA GLY A 28 -14.76 -40.80 -2.92
C GLY A 28 -13.34 -41.42 -2.89
N PRO A 29 -12.97 -42.21 -1.84
CA PRO A 29 -11.69 -42.00 -1.16
C PRO A 29 -10.73 -43.23 -1.04
N THR A 30 -9.44 -42.90 -0.87
CA THR A 30 -8.38 -43.52 0.00
C THR A 30 -7.17 -42.54 -0.03
N ASP A 31 -6.23 -42.46 0.93
CA ASP A 31 -6.09 -43.03 2.29
C ASP A 31 -5.23 -42.08 3.19
N SER A 32 -4.81 -42.52 4.39
CA SER A 32 -4.02 -41.77 5.40
C SER A 32 -2.52 -41.59 5.03
N TRP A 33 -1.77 -40.58 5.53
CA TRP A 33 -1.61 -40.13 6.93
C TRP A 33 -1.35 -38.61 7.14
N LEU A 34 -1.62 -38.19 8.40
CA LEU A 34 -1.83 -36.83 8.93
C LEU A 34 -3.12 -36.17 8.40
N PRO A 35 -4.01 -35.68 9.28
CA PRO A 35 -5.23 -35.01 8.84
C PRO A 35 -4.87 -33.71 8.12
N ALA A 36 -5.43 -33.51 6.93
CA ALA A 36 -5.49 -32.18 6.34
C ALA A 36 -6.36 -31.32 7.25
N ALA A 37 -5.76 -30.34 7.93
CA ALA A 37 -6.53 -29.30 8.58
C ALA A 37 -7.34 -28.58 7.49
N SER A 38 -8.66 -28.70 7.53
CA SER A 38 -9.52 -27.76 6.83
C SER A 38 -9.16 -26.36 7.32
N ALA A 39 -9.16 -25.36 6.43
CA ALA A 39 -9.04 -23.97 6.85
C ALA A 39 -10.08 -23.74 7.96
N ALA A 40 -9.60 -23.42 9.17
CA ALA A 40 -10.41 -23.54 10.38
C ALA A 40 -11.49 -22.45 10.39
N THR A 41 -12.65 -22.76 9.82
CA THR A 41 -13.88 -21.99 10.01
C THR A 41 -14.09 -21.87 11.51
N LEU A 42 -14.12 -20.63 12.01
CA LEU A 42 -14.31 -20.40 13.43
C LEU A 42 -15.59 -21.09 13.89
N ALA A 43 -15.52 -21.82 15.00
CA ALA A 43 -16.71 -22.33 15.67
C ALA A 43 -17.29 -21.23 16.58
N PRO A 44 -18.63 -21.12 16.69
CA PRO A 44 -19.22 -20.21 17.65
C PRO A 44 -19.01 -20.74 19.07
N GLY A 45 -18.71 -19.84 20.01
CA GLY A 45 -18.79 -20.12 21.45
C GLY A 45 -20.23 -20.35 21.90
N ALA A 46 -20.40 -20.76 23.16
CA ALA A 46 -21.72 -20.98 23.76
C ALA A 46 -22.60 -19.70 23.84
N ASP A 47 -21.99 -18.52 23.68
CA ASP A 47 -22.62 -17.20 23.59
C ASP A 47 -22.92 -16.76 22.13
N GLY A 48 -22.69 -17.64 21.16
CA GLY A 48 -22.84 -17.37 19.73
C GLY A 48 -21.71 -16.53 19.12
N VAL A 49 -20.61 -16.28 19.84
CA VAL A 49 -19.50 -15.44 19.36
C VAL A 49 -18.44 -16.31 18.70
N PHE A 50 -18.06 -15.96 17.48
CA PHE A 50 -16.95 -16.61 16.78
C PHE A 50 -15.63 -16.02 17.30
N GLY A 51 -14.95 -16.76 18.17
CA GLY A 51 -13.70 -16.37 18.80
C GLY A 51 -12.46 -16.97 18.15
N VAL A 52 -11.28 -16.69 18.72
CA VAL A 52 -10.05 -17.41 18.37
C VAL A 52 -10.20 -18.91 18.70
N PRO A 53 -9.77 -19.85 17.83
CA PRO A 53 -9.76 -21.27 18.15
C PRO A 53 -8.92 -21.61 19.39
N GLN A 54 -9.32 -22.65 20.14
CA GLN A 54 -8.71 -22.97 21.44
C GLN A 54 -7.27 -23.50 21.35
N ASP A 55 -6.89 -24.06 20.21
CA ASP A 55 -5.57 -24.60 19.88
C ASP A 55 -4.57 -23.51 19.45
N TRP A 56 -5.00 -22.26 19.30
CA TRP A 56 -4.09 -21.17 18.94
C TRP A 56 -3.16 -20.77 20.09
N LEU A 57 -1.87 -20.78 19.76
CA LEU A 57 -0.76 -20.52 20.66
C LEU A 57 -0.74 -19.04 21.06
N THR A 58 -0.36 -18.78 22.32
CA THR A 58 -0.14 -17.42 22.79
C THR A 58 1.26 -16.99 22.42
N LEU A 59 1.39 -15.85 21.73
CA LEU A 59 2.67 -15.17 21.61
C LEU A 59 2.96 -14.51 22.96
N SER A 60 3.88 -15.07 23.76
CA SER A 60 4.06 -14.65 25.16
C SER A 60 5.11 -13.54 25.35
N ARG A 61 6.16 -13.51 24.51
CA ARG A 61 7.28 -12.56 24.64
C ARG A 61 6.99 -11.19 24.00
N PRO A 62 6.94 -10.09 24.79
CA PRO A 62 6.52 -8.79 24.29
C PRO A 62 7.59 -7.99 23.56
N GLU A 63 8.86 -8.41 23.57
CA GLU A 63 9.97 -7.70 22.92
C GLU A 63 9.84 -7.69 21.39
N LEU A 64 9.92 -6.50 20.78
CA LEU A 64 9.87 -6.29 19.32
C LEU A 64 11.07 -5.50 18.78
N ALA A 65 11.82 -4.79 19.64
CA ALA A 65 12.98 -4.00 19.24
C ALA A 65 14.13 -4.90 18.74
N ILE A 66 14.40 -4.86 17.44
CA ILE A 66 15.43 -5.63 16.75
C ILE A 66 16.76 -5.55 17.51
N GLN A 67 17.32 -6.72 17.84
CA GLN A 67 18.64 -6.86 18.46
C GLN A 67 19.76 -6.52 17.45
N PRO A 68 20.72 -5.65 17.79
CA PRO A 68 21.86 -5.32 16.92
C PRO A 68 22.66 -6.57 16.51
N GLY A 69 22.99 -6.68 15.22
CA GLY A 69 23.71 -7.82 14.66
C GLY A 69 22.93 -9.14 14.60
N SER A 70 21.64 -9.15 14.94
CA SER A 70 20.77 -10.31 14.71
C SER A 70 20.46 -10.51 13.22
N ALA A 71 19.87 -11.64 12.86
CA ALA A 71 19.40 -11.88 11.49
C ALA A 71 18.27 -10.93 11.01
N LEU A 72 17.71 -10.12 11.91
CA LEU A 72 16.71 -9.10 11.58
C LEU A 72 17.33 -7.69 11.45
N ASP A 73 18.63 -7.52 11.73
CA ASP A 73 19.36 -6.27 11.56
C ASP A 73 19.88 -6.14 10.11
N PHE A 74 19.08 -5.52 9.26
CA PHE A 74 19.38 -5.26 7.85
C PHE A 74 20.26 -4.01 7.64
N SER A 75 20.75 -3.35 8.69
CA SER A 75 21.62 -2.18 8.53
C SER A 75 22.90 -2.50 7.72
N GLY A 76 23.44 -3.71 7.92
CA GLY A 76 24.58 -4.27 7.18
C GLY A 76 24.32 -4.59 5.70
N LEU A 77 23.06 -4.73 5.27
CA LEU A 77 22.70 -4.87 3.85
C LEU A 77 22.78 -3.52 3.09
N PHE A 78 22.78 -2.41 3.82
CA PHE A 78 22.78 -1.05 3.26
C PHE A 78 23.85 -0.17 3.92
N PRO A 79 25.15 -0.54 3.89
CA PRO A 79 26.19 0.14 4.68
C PRO A 79 26.43 1.60 4.25
N ALA A 80 26.14 1.94 3.00
CA ALA A 80 26.32 3.28 2.44
C ALA A 80 25.15 4.26 2.69
N GLN A 81 24.08 3.85 3.38
CA GLN A 81 22.91 4.70 3.61
C GLN A 81 23.26 5.96 4.45
N ARG A 82 23.06 7.12 3.84
CA ARG A 82 23.20 8.47 4.40
C ARG A 82 22.39 9.47 3.55
N ILE A 83 22.36 10.74 3.94
CA ILE A 83 21.77 11.82 3.13
C ILE A 83 22.89 12.42 2.26
N ASP A 84 22.87 12.17 0.96
CA ASP A 84 23.83 12.70 -0.03
C ASP A 84 23.19 13.82 -0.87
N GLY A 85 22.90 14.95 -0.22
CA GLY A 85 22.23 16.09 -0.84
C GLY A 85 20.72 15.88 -1.07
N PRO A 86 20.06 16.90 -1.65
CA PRO A 86 18.62 16.94 -1.81
C PRO A 86 18.12 15.97 -2.88
N VAL A 87 16.92 15.43 -2.67
CA VAL A 87 16.25 14.58 -3.66
C VAL A 87 15.84 15.41 -4.88
N ARG A 88 16.14 14.85 -6.06
CA ARG A 88 15.80 15.37 -7.39
C ARG A 88 15.21 14.24 -8.24
N ILE A 89 14.75 14.60 -9.43
CA ILE A 89 14.31 13.64 -10.46
C ILE A 89 15.40 13.57 -11.52
N ASP A 90 15.81 12.36 -11.90
CA ASP A 90 16.81 12.13 -12.95
C ASP A 90 16.19 12.09 -14.36
N ALA A 91 17.04 11.87 -15.38
CA ALA A 91 16.62 11.88 -16.79
C ALA A 91 15.71 10.70 -17.17
N ASP A 92 15.75 9.60 -16.42
CA ASP A 92 14.90 8.43 -16.62
C ASP A 92 13.54 8.56 -15.89
N GLY A 93 13.39 9.62 -15.08
CA GLY A 93 12.19 9.89 -14.30
C GLY A 93 12.17 9.19 -12.95
N HIS A 94 13.33 8.89 -12.36
CA HIS A 94 13.44 8.30 -11.02
C HIS A 94 13.90 9.30 -9.97
N PHE A 95 13.65 9.02 -8.69
CA PHE A 95 14.27 9.79 -7.62
C PHE A 95 15.77 9.54 -7.57
N ALA A 96 16.56 10.59 -7.36
CA ALA A 96 18.01 10.53 -7.24
C ALA A 96 18.55 11.61 -6.30
N ASN A 97 19.81 11.44 -5.86
CA ASN A 97 20.59 12.42 -5.12
C ASN A 97 22.04 12.46 -5.66
N ASP A 98 23.01 12.99 -4.92
CA ASP A 98 24.41 13.10 -5.37
C ASP A 98 25.16 11.76 -5.42
N ALA A 99 24.67 10.73 -4.71
CA ALA A 99 25.19 9.36 -4.79
C ALA A 99 24.54 8.53 -5.93
N GLY A 100 23.42 8.98 -6.49
CA GLY A 100 22.74 8.33 -7.62
C GLY A 100 21.26 8.06 -7.37
N ARG A 101 20.71 7.03 -8.04
CA ARG A 101 19.29 6.67 -7.97
C ARG A 101 18.90 6.20 -6.56
N LEU A 102 17.74 6.68 -6.10
CA LEU A 102 17.10 6.31 -4.84
C LEU A 102 15.92 5.37 -5.10
N ARG A 103 15.73 4.42 -4.18
CA ARG A 103 14.53 3.57 -4.09
C ARG A 103 14.14 3.49 -2.62
N PHE A 104 12.91 3.88 -2.29
CA PHE A 104 12.49 4.10 -0.90
C PHE A 104 11.68 2.93 -0.34
N ASN A 105 12.26 2.20 0.62
CA ASN A 105 11.47 1.45 1.59
C ASN A 105 11.03 2.46 2.66
N CYS A 106 9.73 2.74 2.72
CA CYS A 106 9.18 3.85 3.46
C CYS A 106 8.37 3.38 4.68
N ALA A 107 8.78 3.88 5.84
CA ALA A 107 8.03 3.73 7.08
C ALA A 107 6.91 4.78 7.14
N ALA A 108 5.65 4.38 6.94
CA ALA A 108 4.51 5.28 7.22
C ALA A 108 4.37 5.52 8.73
N ALA A 109 4.28 6.78 9.15
CA ALA A 109 4.25 7.17 10.55
C ALA A 109 3.13 8.18 10.85
N SER A 110 2.06 7.67 11.47
CA SER A 110 0.92 8.42 11.98
C SER A 110 0.90 8.38 13.51
N PHE A 111 1.81 9.16 14.12
CA PHE A 111 1.97 9.34 15.57
C PHE A 111 0.82 10.16 16.18
N SER A 112 -0.42 9.70 16.01
CA SER A 112 -1.62 10.37 16.54
C SER A 112 -1.69 10.26 18.07
N THR A 113 -2.36 11.22 18.72
CA THR A 113 -2.46 11.31 20.20
C THR A 113 -2.96 10.03 20.89
N PRO A 114 -3.87 9.20 20.31
CA PRO A 114 -4.25 7.92 20.92
C PRO A 114 -3.11 6.89 21.07
N TYR A 115 -1.99 7.07 20.36
CA TYR A 115 -0.73 6.33 20.51
C TYR A 115 0.35 7.11 21.30
N GLY A 116 -0.04 8.13 22.07
CA GLY A 116 0.87 8.94 22.88
C GLY A 116 1.53 10.12 22.14
N GLY A 117 1.28 10.27 20.84
CA GLY A 117 1.85 11.33 20.02
C GLY A 117 3.27 11.03 19.51
N TYR A 118 4.01 12.06 19.12
CA TYR A 118 5.41 11.91 18.70
C TYR A 118 6.27 11.37 19.86
N PRO A 119 7.30 10.55 19.55
CA PRO A 119 8.20 9.99 20.55
C PRO A 119 9.00 11.08 21.28
N ASP A 120 9.23 10.89 22.58
CA ASP A 120 10.27 11.64 23.30
C ASP A 120 11.68 11.37 22.72
N HIS A 121 12.68 12.15 23.13
CA HIS A 121 14.00 12.14 22.49
C HIS A 121 14.70 10.76 22.55
N ASP A 122 14.56 10.03 23.66
CA ASP A 122 15.14 8.70 23.79
C ASP A 122 14.44 7.68 22.87
N LYS A 123 13.10 7.73 22.78
CA LYS A 123 12.33 6.91 21.83
C LYS A 123 12.54 7.33 20.38
N ALA A 124 12.80 8.60 20.10
CA ALA A 124 13.11 9.12 18.77
C ALA A 124 14.44 8.55 18.26
N LEU A 125 15.47 8.54 19.11
CA LEU A 125 16.74 7.87 18.83
C LEU A 125 16.58 6.34 18.69
N ALA A 126 15.74 5.72 19.52
CA ALA A 126 15.45 4.29 19.43
C ALA A 126 14.73 3.93 18.12
N TYR A 127 13.65 4.63 17.77
CA TYR A 127 12.89 4.38 16.53
C TYR A 127 13.71 4.67 15.28
N ALA A 128 14.52 5.74 15.25
CA ALA A 128 15.38 5.99 14.09
C ALA A 128 16.38 4.83 13.85
N ARG A 129 17.01 4.31 14.92
CA ARG A 129 17.87 3.11 14.83
C ARG A 129 17.08 1.87 14.41
N GLN A 130 15.91 1.64 15.00
CA GLN A 130 15.06 0.50 14.65
C GLN A 130 14.58 0.56 13.20
N TYR A 131 14.29 1.75 12.66
CA TYR A 131 13.94 1.92 11.26
C TYR A 131 15.13 1.63 10.34
N ARG A 132 16.34 2.06 10.73
CA ARG A 132 17.59 1.76 10.02
C ARG A 132 17.87 0.25 9.97
N MET A 133 17.72 -0.44 11.10
CA MET A 133 17.89 -1.89 11.26
C MET A 133 16.80 -2.69 10.53
N ALA A 134 15.55 -2.18 10.50
CA ALA A 134 14.45 -2.76 9.73
C ALA A 134 14.62 -2.64 8.21
N GLY A 135 15.58 -1.85 7.73
CA GLY A 135 15.83 -1.65 6.30
C GLY A 135 15.03 -0.51 5.67
N TYR A 136 14.54 0.48 6.42
CA TYR A 136 13.95 1.70 5.86
C TYR A 136 15.02 2.75 5.51
N ASN A 137 14.69 3.58 4.52
CA ASN A 137 15.45 4.80 4.16
C ASN A 137 14.55 6.02 3.95
N LEU A 138 13.25 5.90 4.17
CA LEU A 138 12.33 7.03 4.22
C LEU A 138 11.29 6.87 5.33
N VAL A 139 10.80 7.97 5.89
CA VAL A 139 9.59 8.02 6.75
C VAL A 139 8.56 8.95 6.13
N ARG A 140 7.30 8.52 6.00
CA ARG A 140 6.20 9.43 5.66
C ARG A 140 5.51 9.90 6.93
N PHE A 141 5.45 11.21 7.14
CA PHE A 141 4.71 11.81 8.25
C PHE A 141 3.28 12.16 7.85
N HIS A 142 2.34 11.55 8.56
CA HIS A 142 0.90 11.64 8.30
C HIS A 142 0.17 12.16 9.55
N PHE A 143 -0.85 13.02 9.36
CA PHE A 143 -1.59 13.69 10.44
C PHE A 143 -0.74 14.53 11.42
N THR A 144 0.43 15.02 10.98
CA THR A 144 1.26 15.98 11.74
C THR A 144 0.43 17.18 12.21
N ASP A 145 -0.38 17.74 11.32
CA ASP A 145 -1.27 18.88 11.57
C ASP A 145 -2.32 18.56 12.66
N ALA A 146 -2.93 17.38 12.62
CA ALA A 146 -3.88 16.92 13.61
C ALA A 146 -3.22 16.63 14.96
N ASN A 147 -2.05 15.98 15.00
CA ASN A 147 -1.32 15.73 16.24
C ASN A 147 -0.99 17.06 16.94
N LEU A 148 -0.30 17.98 16.24
CA LEU A 148 0.20 19.21 16.82
C LEU A 148 -0.93 20.14 17.28
N MET A 149 -2.09 20.07 16.63
CA MET A 149 -3.28 20.87 16.97
C MET A 149 -4.27 20.15 17.90
N HIS A 150 -3.93 18.98 18.44
CA HIS A 150 -4.77 18.28 19.40
C HIS A 150 -4.92 19.09 20.70
N GLY A 151 -6.17 19.34 21.11
CA GLY A 151 -6.50 20.08 22.33
C GLY A 151 -6.22 21.60 22.28
N ARG A 152 -5.72 22.13 21.16
CA ARG A 152 -5.32 23.54 21.01
C ARG A 152 -6.53 24.46 20.80
N LYS A 153 -6.47 25.68 21.32
CA LYS A 153 -7.62 26.61 21.33
C LYS A 153 -7.60 27.64 20.20
N PHE A 154 -6.44 28.01 19.69
CA PHE A 154 -6.31 29.01 18.63
C PHE A 154 -5.76 28.38 17.35
N ASP A 155 -5.98 29.03 16.20
CA ASP A 155 -5.39 28.60 14.92
C ASP A 155 -3.85 28.70 14.99
N PHE A 156 -3.15 27.73 14.42
CA PHE A 156 -1.66 27.63 14.37
C PHE A 156 -0.92 27.64 15.72
N ASP A 157 -1.65 27.61 16.84
CA ASP A 157 -1.11 27.44 18.18
C ASP A 157 -0.72 25.97 18.43
N TYR A 158 0.40 25.54 17.86
CA TYR A 158 0.89 24.16 17.98
C TYR A 158 1.18 23.77 19.45
N ASN A 159 1.03 22.49 19.77
CA ASN A 159 1.49 21.92 21.04
C ASN A 159 3.04 21.98 21.07
N PRO A 160 3.66 22.72 22.01
CA PRO A 160 5.10 22.93 22.03
C PRO A 160 5.89 21.63 22.30
N GLU A 161 5.38 20.74 23.15
CA GLU A 161 6.04 19.47 23.48
C GLU A 161 6.04 18.52 22.26
N GLN A 162 4.93 18.45 21.53
CA GLN A 162 4.83 17.62 20.34
C GLN A 162 5.63 18.18 19.16
N LEU A 163 5.71 19.51 19.05
CA LEU A 163 6.52 20.19 18.02
C LEU A 163 8.03 19.98 18.25
N ASP A 164 8.49 20.10 19.50
CA ASP A 164 9.87 19.81 19.91
C ASP A 164 10.25 18.36 19.56
N ARG A 165 9.41 17.40 19.95
CA ARG A 165 9.58 15.97 19.64
C ARG A 165 9.57 15.66 18.15
N PHE A 166 8.68 16.27 17.37
CA PHE A 166 8.67 16.12 15.91
C PHE A 166 10.00 16.60 15.31
N PHE A 167 10.46 17.80 15.68
CA PHE A 167 11.72 18.37 15.22
C PHE A 167 12.95 17.54 15.64
N PHE A 168 12.99 17.04 16.87
CA PHE A 168 14.05 16.15 17.31
C PHE A 168 14.01 14.81 16.56
N PHE A 169 12.83 14.27 16.26
CA PHE A 169 12.71 13.02 15.50
C PHE A 169 13.17 13.17 14.04
N LEU A 170 12.90 14.30 13.37
CA LEU A 170 13.51 14.62 12.07
C LEU A 170 15.04 14.57 12.15
N LYS A 171 15.64 15.18 13.17
CA LYS A 171 17.08 15.11 13.41
C LYS A 171 17.56 13.66 13.63
N ALA A 172 16.85 12.87 14.43
CA ALA A 172 17.22 11.49 14.72
C ALA A 172 17.17 10.59 13.46
N LEU A 173 16.21 10.82 12.56
CA LEU A 173 16.13 10.15 11.27
C LEU A 173 17.28 10.57 10.33
N LYS A 174 17.60 11.87 10.27
CA LYS A 174 18.71 12.40 9.48
C LYS A 174 20.06 11.80 9.90
N ASP A 175 20.31 11.68 11.21
CA ASP A 175 21.49 11.01 11.79
C ASP A 175 21.60 9.52 11.39
N GLN A 176 20.51 8.89 10.95
CA GLN A 176 20.48 7.49 10.47
C GLN A 176 20.43 7.38 8.94
N GLY A 177 20.55 8.49 8.20
CA GLY A 177 20.44 8.48 6.74
C GLY A 177 19.04 8.14 6.24
N ILE A 178 18.01 8.57 6.97
CA ILE A 178 16.60 8.32 6.63
C ILE A 178 15.97 9.64 6.17
N TYR A 179 15.51 9.65 4.91
CA TYR A 179 14.76 10.75 4.31
C TYR A 179 13.33 10.83 4.89
N TRP A 180 12.58 11.88 4.54
CA TRP A 180 11.15 11.94 4.86
C TRP A 180 10.28 12.56 3.77
N TYR A 181 9.02 12.10 3.72
CA TYR A 181 7.91 12.81 3.10
C TYR A 181 7.07 13.49 4.18
N ILE A 182 6.49 14.64 3.83
CA ILE A 182 5.46 15.29 4.65
C ILE A 182 4.16 15.43 3.86
N ASP A 183 3.05 15.18 4.53
CA ASP A 183 1.77 15.77 4.17
C ASP A 183 1.79 17.25 4.62
N ALA A 184 1.69 18.20 3.69
CA ALA A 184 1.55 19.61 4.04
C ALA A 184 0.22 19.90 4.77
N MET A 185 -0.83 19.11 4.48
CA MET A 185 -2.07 19.05 5.26
C MET A 185 -2.71 17.65 5.14
N THR A 186 -3.13 17.06 6.26
CA THR A 186 -3.83 15.76 6.29
C THR A 186 -5.24 15.89 6.87
N SER A 187 -5.47 16.83 7.78
CA SER A 187 -6.74 17.00 8.49
C SER A 187 -7.74 17.85 7.69
N TRP A 188 -9.02 17.44 7.70
CA TRP A 188 -10.12 18.33 7.26
C TRP A 188 -10.23 19.62 8.10
N ASN A 189 -9.61 19.64 9.27
CA ASN A 189 -9.52 20.80 10.16
C ASN A 189 -8.18 21.54 10.06
N GLY A 190 -7.26 21.13 9.17
CA GLY A 190 -5.95 21.78 8.92
C GLY A 190 -5.21 22.13 10.20
N ALA A 191 -5.09 23.42 10.49
CA ALA A 191 -4.62 23.96 11.77
C ALA A 191 -5.62 24.90 12.48
N LYS A 192 -6.93 24.64 12.34
CA LYS A 192 -7.98 25.33 13.10
C LYS A 192 -7.96 25.01 14.59
N GLY A 193 -8.12 26.03 15.44
CA GLY A 193 -8.30 25.88 16.88
C GLY A 193 -9.69 25.39 17.30
N ASP A 194 -9.81 25.02 18.57
CA ASP A 194 -11.06 24.68 19.27
C ASP A 194 -11.99 23.70 18.51
N VAL A 195 -11.41 22.61 18.03
CA VAL A 195 -12.16 21.49 17.44
C VAL A 195 -12.56 20.53 18.56
N GLN A 196 -13.87 20.34 18.74
CA GLN A 196 -14.49 19.61 19.86
C GLN A 196 -15.50 18.57 19.35
N PRO A 197 -15.73 17.45 20.05
CA PRO A 197 -15.08 17.03 21.30
C PRO A 197 -13.65 16.48 21.12
N ASP A 198 -13.23 16.18 19.89
CA ASP A 198 -11.89 15.68 19.58
C ASP A 198 -11.43 16.17 18.20
N ARG A 199 -10.12 16.09 17.94
CA ARG A 199 -9.50 16.66 16.73
C ARG A 199 -9.97 16.02 15.42
N TRP A 200 -10.56 14.82 15.48
CA TRP A 200 -10.92 14.01 14.31
C TRP A 200 -12.42 14.09 13.98
N VAL A 201 -13.16 15.01 14.59
CA VAL A 201 -14.46 15.41 14.03
C VAL A 201 -14.28 16.24 12.76
N GLY A 202 -15.09 15.99 11.73
CA GLY A 202 -15.14 16.83 10.54
C GLY A 202 -15.90 18.14 10.81
N LYS A 203 -15.33 19.05 11.62
CA LYS A 203 -15.92 20.37 11.93
C LYS A 203 -15.77 21.32 10.75
N TYR A 204 -14.63 21.24 10.05
CA TYR A 204 -14.34 21.97 8.81
C TYR A 204 -14.17 20.99 7.64
N SER A 205 -14.09 21.51 6.41
CA SER A 205 -13.92 20.72 5.18
C SER A 205 -12.69 21.15 4.38
N LEU A 206 -11.61 21.58 5.05
CA LEU A 206 -10.48 22.28 4.41
C LEU A 206 -9.86 21.55 3.22
N LYS A 207 -9.85 20.19 3.20
CA LYS A 207 -9.43 19.41 2.02
C LYS A 207 -10.21 19.76 0.74
N ALA A 208 -11.52 20.02 0.85
CA ALA A 208 -12.35 20.49 -0.27
C ALA A 208 -12.28 22.02 -0.41
N ASP A 209 -12.26 22.75 0.71
CA ASP A 209 -12.40 24.20 0.70
C ASP A 209 -11.17 24.90 0.07
N VAL A 210 -9.95 24.34 0.17
CA VAL A 210 -8.75 24.87 -0.51
C VAL A 210 -8.89 25.00 -2.03
N HIS A 211 -9.84 24.30 -2.65
CA HIS A 211 -10.09 24.38 -4.08
C HIS A 211 -10.95 25.56 -4.53
N VAL A 212 -11.66 26.22 -3.59
CA VAL A 212 -12.74 27.17 -3.91
C VAL A 212 -12.82 28.38 -2.98
N ASP A 213 -12.23 28.31 -1.78
CA ASP A 213 -12.21 29.40 -0.79
C ASP A 213 -10.78 29.97 -0.63
N PRO A 214 -10.56 31.26 -0.98
CA PRO A 214 -9.29 31.94 -0.71
C PRO A 214 -8.84 31.88 0.75
N ALA A 215 -9.77 31.95 1.72
CA ALA A 215 -9.42 31.88 3.14
C ALA A 215 -8.92 30.48 3.55
N ALA A 216 -9.41 29.41 2.91
CA ALA A 216 -8.89 28.07 3.09
C ALA A 216 -7.49 27.90 2.47
N ARG A 217 -7.23 28.51 1.31
CA ARG A 217 -5.89 28.56 0.70
C ARG A 217 -4.87 29.28 1.58
N GLU A 218 -5.21 30.47 2.06
CA GLU A 218 -4.34 31.21 3.00
C GLU A 218 -4.15 30.46 4.33
N HIS A 219 -5.15 29.72 4.81
CA HIS A 219 -4.98 28.85 5.98
C HIS A 219 -3.99 27.70 5.73
N TRP A 220 -4.02 27.07 4.55
CA TRP A 220 -3.03 26.07 4.16
C TRP A 220 -1.62 26.66 4.06
N LEU A 221 -1.49 27.85 3.45
CA LEU A 221 -0.21 28.53 3.33
C LEU A 221 0.36 28.90 4.71
N GLU A 222 -0.48 29.38 5.62
CA GLU A 222 -0.06 29.74 6.96
C GLU A 222 0.37 28.51 7.80
N LEU A 223 -0.31 27.37 7.63
CA LEU A 223 0.14 26.10 8.19
C LEU A 223 1.54 25.74 7.68
N VAL A 224 1.75 25.73 6.36
CA VAL A 224 3.06 25.41 5.76
C VAL A 224 4.15 26.38 6.22
N ARG A 225 3.85 27.68 6.26
CA ARG A 225 4.77 28.74 6.68
C ARG A 225 5.17 28.64 8.14
N THR A 226 4.21 28.42 9.05
CA THR A 226 4.44 28.48 10.51
C THR A 226 4.90 27.16 11.13
N LEU A 227 4.68 26.02 10.43
CA LEU A 227 5.16 24.69 10.80
C LEU A 227 6.44 24.30 10.05
N TYR A 228 6.37 24.16 8.72
CA TYR A 228 7.47 23.60 7.93
C TYR A 228 8.50 24.65 7.48
N GLY A 229 8.08 25.92 7.36
CA GLY A 229 8.95 27.08 7.20
C GLY A 229 9.62 27.56 8.49
N ARG A 230 9.33 26.95 9.64
CA ARG A 230 10.02 27.21 10.92
C ARG A 230 11.36 26.49 10.96
N VAL A 231 12.38 27.15 11.51
CA VAL A 231 13.70 26.53 11.76
C VAL A 231 13.55 25.45 12.84
N ASN A 232 14.00 24.24 12.52
CA ASN A 232 14.16 23.14 13.46
C ASN A 232 15.42 23.41 14.30
N PRO A 233 15.33 23.53 15.64
CA PRO A 233 16.47 23.86 16.49
C PRO A 233 17.54 22.76 16.53
N TYR A 234 17.22 21.53 16.12
CA TYR A 234 18.12 20.38 16.14
C TYR A 234 18.86 20.14 14.82
N THR A 235 18.37 20.66 13.69
CA THR A 235 19.06 20.61 12.39
C THR A 235 19.58 21.96 11.91
N GLY A 236 19.14 23.07 12.52
CA GLY A 236 19.58 24.44 12.18
C GLY A 236 18.99 24.99 10.87
N THR A 237 18.11 24.23 10.19
CA THR A 237 17.43 24.62 8.95
C THR A 237 15.91 24.46 9.10
N THR A 238 15.12 24.97 8.15
CA THR A 238 13.67 24.72 8.12
C THR A 238 13.38 23.32 7.59
N THR A 239 12.20 22.76 7.86
CA THR A 239 11.85 21.45 7.29
C THR A 239 11.82 21.50 5.76
N LEU A 240 11.40 22.63 5.18
CA LEU A 240 11.38 22.89 3.73
C LEU A 240 12.77 23.09 3.10
N ALA A 241 13.81 23.37 3.89
CA ALA A 241 15.18 23.60 3.41
C ALA A 241 16.17 22.55 3.94
N ASP A 242 15.68 21.40 4.39
CA ASP A 242 16.50 20.26 4.79
C ASP A 242 16.62 19.26 3.64
N ASP A 243 17.84 18.89 3.25
CA ASP A 243 18.12 17.92 2.17
C ASP A 243 17.45 16.55 2.38
N ALA A 244 17.12 16.19 3.64
CA ALA A 244 16.42 14.96 3.96
C ALA A 244 14.90 15.01 3.65
N LEU A 245 14.33 16.18 3.34
CA LEU A 245 12.95 16.29 2.81
C LEU A 245 12.91 15.81 1.35
N ALA A 246 12.53 14.56 1.15
CA ALA A 246 12.46 13.93 -0.16
C ALA A 246 11.28 14.40 -1.03
N GLY A 247 10.21 14.93 -0.42
CA GLY A 247 8.98 15.28 -1.13
C GLY A 247 7.90 15.90 -0.24
N VAL A 248 7.08 16.78 -0.81
CA VAL A 248 5.87 17.33 -0.18
C VAL A 248 4.61 16.86 -0.90
N ILE A 249 3.71 16.18 -0.19
CA ILE A 249 2.34 15.92 -0.61
C ILE A 249 1.51 17.14 -0.18
N GLN A 250 0.96 17.91 -1.13
CA GLN A 250 0.30 19.19 -0.81
C GLN A 250 -0.91 19.04 0.12
N VAL A 251 -1.80 18.09 -0.20
CA VAL A 251 -2.93 17.71 0.64
C VAL A 251 -3.13 16.20 0.47
N ASN A 252 -2.95 15.43 1.55
CA ASN A 252 -3.22 14.00 1.52
C ASN A 252 -4.69 13.75 1.20
N GLU A 253 -4.95 12.95 0.18
CA GLU A 253 -6.26 12.59 -0.35
C GLU A 253 -7.17 13.81 -0.62
N GLY A 254 -6.58 14.85 -1.21
CA GLY A 254 -7.26 16.13 -1.48
C GLY A 254 -8.19 16.16 -2.69
N GLY A 255 -8.23 15.13 -3.53
CA GLY A 255 -8.95 15.17 -4.81
C GLY A 255 -10.47 15.31 -4.64
N LEU A 256 -11.08 16.28 -5.33
CA LEU A 256 -12.49 16.62 -5.23
C LEU A 256 -13.41 15.46 -5.62
N HIS A 257 -13.01 14.66 -6.61
CA HIS A 257 -13.75 13.45 -6.99
C HIS A 257 -13.75 12.41 -5.85
N PHE A 258 -12.59 12.14 -5.24
CA PHE A 258 -12.47 11.24 -4.10
C PHE A 258 -13.28 11.73 -2.89
N LEU A 259 -13.12 12.99 -2.50
CA LEU A 259 -13.87 13.62 -1.41
C LEU A 259 -15.39 13.57 -1.66
N SER A 260 -15.83 13.68 -2.91
CA SER A 260 -17.24 13.55 -3.29
C SER A 260 -17.76 12.12 -3.11
N MET A 261 -17.00 11.10 -3.54
CA MET A 261 -17.38 9.69 -3.38
C MET A 261 -17.37 9.27 -1.90
N ALA A 262 -16.29 9.58 -1.18
CA ALA A 262 -16.14 9.37 0.26
C ALA A 262 -17.26 10.06 1.08
N GLY A 263 -17.69 11.24 0.63
CA GLY A 263 -18.83 11.97 1.21
C GLY A 263 -20.21 11.51 0.75
N GLN A 264 -20.31 10.65 -0.27
CA GLN A 264 -21.52 10.32 -1.06
C GLN A 264 -22.27 11.53 -1.62
N LYS A 265 -21.58 12.66 -1.80
CA LYS A 265 -22.12 13.91 -2.34
C LYS A 265 -21.01 14.89 -2.69
N ILE A 266 -21.23 15.72 -3.71
CA ILE A 266 -20.35 16.86 -4.01
C ILE A 266 -20.32 17.82 -2.80
N PRO A 267 -19.13 18.21 -2.30
CA PRO A 267 -18.98 19.09 -1.14
C PRO A 267 -19.75 20.41 -1.28
N LEU A 268 -20.30 20.92 -0.17
CA LEU A 268 -21.20 22.08 -0.19
C LEU A 268 -20.53 23.36 -0.70
N SER A 269 -19.28 23.61 -0.27
CA SER A 269 -18.45 24.75 -0.68
C SER A 269 -18.15 24.78 -2.18
N VAL A 270 -18.16 23.63 -2.84
CA VAL A 270 -17.80 23.48 -4.25
C VAL A 270 -18.98 23.78 -5.20
N ARG A 271 -20.23 23.69 -4.71
CA ARG A 271 -21.45 23.80 -5.53
C ARG A 271 -21.68 25.18 -6.16
N PRO A 272 -21.46 26.32 -5.48
CA PRO A 272 -21.69 27.63 -6.09
C PRO A 272 -20.76 27.90 -7.27
N GLY A 273 -19.46 27.57 -7.13
CA GLY A 273 -18.48 27.70 -8.20
C GLY A 273 -18.78 26.77 -9.39
N LEU A 274 -19.25 25.56 -9.13
CA LEU A 274 -19.73 24.64 -10.18
C LEU A 274 -20.95 25.22 -10.94
N ARG A 275 -21.95 25.78 -10.24
CA ARG A 275 -23.10 26.44 -10.89
C ARG A 275 -22.67 27.60 -11.77
N ALA A 276 -21.77 28.46 -11.29
CA ALA A 276 -21.24 29.59 -12.06
C ALA A 276 -20.49 29.13 -13.32
N TRP A 277 -19.68 28.07 -13.21
CA TRP A 277 -18.97 27.48 -14.35
C TRP A 277 -19.93 26.85 -15.38
N LEU A 278 -20.99 26.16 -14.93
CA LEU A 278 -22.04 25.63 -15.81
C LEU A 278 -22.80 26.75 -16.54
N ALA A 279 -23.16 27.82 -15.83
CA ALA A 279 -23.77 29.00 -16.44
C ALA A 279 -22.88 29.59 -17.54
N GLN A 280 -21.57 29.74 -17.29
CA GLN A 280 -20.62 30.23 -18.29
C GLN A 280 -20.49 29.27 -19.49
N ARG A 281 -20.38 27.97 -19.24
CA ARG A 281 -20.21 26.92 -20.26
C ARG A 281 -21.39 26.81 -21.22
N TYR A 282 -22.61 26.99 -20.71
CA TYR A 282 -23.86 26.83 -21.46
C TYR A 282 -24.53 28.16 -21.82
N ALA A 283 -23.93 29.32 -21.52
CA ALA A 283 -24.49 30.64 -21.83
C ALA A 283 -24.84 30.84 -23.32
N ALA A 284 -24.07 30.23 -24.23
CA ALA A 284 -24.30 30.31 -25.67
C ALA A 284 -25.22 29.19 -26.21
N ASP A 285 -25.54 28.18 -25.40
CA ASP A 285 -26.34 27.01 -25.79
C ASP A 285 -27.11 26.41 -24.58
N PRO A 286 -28.19 27.07 -24.12
CA PRO A 286 -29.00 26.59 -22.99
C PRO A 286 -29.79 25.31 -23.30
N GLU A 287 -30.08 25.01 -24.57
CA GLU A 287 -30.81 23.79 -24.97
C GLU A 287 -29.94 22.55 -24.75
N ARG A 288 -28.65 22.61 -25.09
CA ARG A 288 -27.69 21.55 -24.83
C ARG A 288 -27.49 21.27 -23.34
N PHE A 289 -27.65 22.25 -22.46
CA PHE A 289 -27.68 21.98 -21.02
C PHE A 289 -28.82 21.01 -20.67
N GLY A 290 -30.03 21.26 -21.18
CA GLY A 290 -31.17 20.37 -21.00
C GLY A 290 -30.91 18.95 -21.50
N ALA A 291 -30.24 18.81 -22.64
CA ALA A 291 -29.86 17.51 -23.20
C ALA A 291 -28.80 16.75 -22.39
N VAL A 292 -27.84 17.45 -21.75
CA VAL A 292 -26.77 16.83 -20.95
C VAL A 292 -27.18 16.55 -19.52
N TRP A 293 -27.95 17.46 -18.90
CA TRP A 293 -28.30 17.44 -17.47
C TRP A 293 -29.71 16.92 -17.18
N GLY A 294 -30.56 16.76 -18.20
CA GLY A 294 -31.95 16.31 -18.04
C GLY A 294 -32.83 17.29 -17.24
N GLN A 295 -32.41 18.55 -17.12
CA GLN A 295 -32.99 19.57 -16.25
C GLN A 295 -33.05 20.91 -17.02
N PRO A 296 -34.05 21.77 -16.76
CA PRO A 296 -34.13 23.07 -17.41
C PRO A 296 -32.94 23.97 -17.01
N TYR A 297 -32.45 24.79 -17.94
CA TYR A 297 -31.33 25.71 -17.70
C TYR A 297 -31.60 26.69 -16.53
N SER A 298 -32.87 27.03 -16.25
CA SER A 298 -33.24 27.87 -15.11
C SER A 298 -32.81 27.26 -13.77
N ALA A 299 -32.69 25.93 -13.65
CA ALA A 299 -32.28 25.26 -12.42
C ALA A 299 -30.87 25.67 -11.92
N ILE A 300 -30.02 26.22 -12.81
CA ILE A 300 -28.75 26.82 -12.42
C ILE A 300 -28.98 28.15 -11.67
N ALA A 301 -29.83 29.02 -12.22
CA ALA A 301 -30.11 30.35 -11.68
C ALA A 301 -31.04 30.32 -10.45
N ASP A 302 -32.01 29.41 -10.44
CA ASP A 302 -32.96 29.18 -9.34
C ASP A 302 -32.31 28.43 -8.16
N GLU A 303 -31.05 28.03 -8.29
CA GLU A 303 -30.28 27.16 -7.38
C GLU A 303 -30.92 25.78 -7.08
N THR A 304 -31.88 25.34 -7.88
CA THR A 304 -32.61 24.07 -7.74
C THR A 304 -31.92 22.87 -8.39
N LEU A 305 -30.79 23.06 -9.08
CA LEU A 305 -30.04 22.04 -9.80
C LEU A 305 -29.74 20.80 -8.94
N VAL A 306 -30.33 19.66 -9.32
CA VAL A 306 -30.00 18.35 -8.75
C VAL A 306 -28.68 17.89 -9.34
N LEU A 307 -27.66 17.80 -8.49
CA LEU A 307 -26.34 17.31 -8.86
C LEU A 307 -26.31 15.77 -8.98
N PRO A 308 -25.51 15.21 -9.90
CA PRO A 308 -25.38 13.76 -10.06
C PRO A 308 -24.77 13.08 -8.82
N ASP A 309 -25.03 11.78 -8.67
CA ASP A 309 -24.32 10.93 -7.72
C ASP A 309 -22.83 10.88 -8.10
N PRO A 310 -21.89 11.14 -7.16
CA PRO A 310 -20.45 11.09 -7.41
C PRO A 310 -19.91 9.76 -7.96
N VAL A 311 -20.59 8.62 -7.78
CA VAL A 311 -20.15 7.34 -8.38
C VAL A 311 -20.79 7.06 -9.75
N SER A 312 -21.63 7.96 -10.27
CA SER A 312 -22.32 7.79 -11.55
C SER A 312 -21.44 8.12 -12.77
N SER A 313 -21.76 7.51 -13.91
CA SER A 313 -21.09 7.71 -15.20
C SER A 313 -21.89 8.58 -16.18
N THR A 314 -22.73 9.48 -15.66
CA THR A 314 -23.66 10.31 -16.44
C THR A 314 -22.97 11.44 -17.22
N PRO A 315 -23.56 11.95 -18.31
CA PRO A 315 -23.08 13.16 -18.99
C PRO A 315 -23.02 14.41 -18.09
N ALA A 316 -23.92 14.54 -17.11
CA ALA A 316 -23.82 15.58 -16.09
C ALA A 316 -22.56 15.42 -15.21
N MET A 317 -22.23 14.20 -14.77
CA MET A 317 -21.03 13.95 -13.98
C MET A 317 -19.74 14.25 -14.76
N THR A 318 -19.75 14.05 -16.08
CA THR A 318 -18.65 14.45 -16.98
C THR A 318 -18.30 15.94 -16.86
N ASP A 319 -19.29 16.83 -16.81
CA ASP A 319 -19.06 18.27 -16.59
C ASP A 319 -18.54 18.57 -15.17
N VAL A 320 -19.04 17.87 -14.15
CA VAL A 320 -18.55 18.00 -12.76
C VAL A 320 -17.07 17.64 -12.66
N LEU A 321 -16.65 16.54 -13.30
CA LEU A 321 -15.27 16.05 -13.30
C LEU A 321 -14.33 16.97 -14.11
N ALA A 322 -14.85 17.65 -15.14
CA ALA A 322 -14.11 18.71 -15.84
C ALA A 322 -13.86 19.93 -14.92
N TYR A 323 -14.91 20.42 -14.25
CA TYR A 323 -14.78 21.50 -13.26
C TYR A 323 -13.82 21.15 -12.11
N PHE A 324 -13.89 19.92 -11.58
CA PHE A 324 -12.94 19.43 -10.57
C PHE A 324 -11.49 19.48 -11.08
N SER A 325 -11.25 19.00 -12.31
CA SER A 325 -9.92 19.01 -12.92
C SER A 325 -9.34 20.42 -13.07
N GLU A 326 -10.17 21.42 -13.42
CA GLU A 326 -9.72 22.82 -13.46
C GLU A 326 -9.37 23.37 -12.07
N ARG A 327 -10.19 23.10 -11.06
CA ARG A 327 -9.95 23.59 -9.69
C ARG A 327 -8.78 22.89 -9.03
N GLU A 328 -8.58 21.60 -9.29
CA GLU A 328 -7.40 20.85 -8.86
C GLU A 328 -6.13 21.41 -9.52
N ARG A 329 -6.10 21.63 -10.84
CA ARG A 329 -4.95 22.24 -11.53
C ARG A 329 -4.59 23.64 -11.00
N ASP A 330 -5.59 24.51 -10.82
CA ASP A 330 -5.38 25.86 -10.26
C ASP A 330 -4.82 25.81 -8.83
N THR A 331 -5.37 24.93 -7.98
CA THR A 331 -4.93 24.76 -6.58
C THR A 331 -3.53 24.20 -6.51
N ALA A 332 -3.23 23.17 -7.31
CA ALA A 332 -1.93 22.53 -7.38
C ALA A 332 -0.83 23.49 -7.81
N SER A 333 -1.08 24.27 -8.86
CA SER A 333 -0.16 25.31 -9.35
C SER A 333 0.11 26.38 -8.30
N TRP A 334 -0.95 26.88 -7.65
CA TRP A 334 -0.85 27.87 -6.58
C TRP A 334 -0.03 27.35 -5.38
N MET A 335 -0.35 26.15 -4.88
CA MET A 335 0.35 25.53 -3.74
C MET A 335 1.83 25.26 -4.06
N SER A 336 2.14 24.78 -5.27
CA SER A 336 3.52 24.59 -5.74
C SER A 336 4.29 25.91 -5.80
N ALA A 337 3.68 26.97 -6.34
CA ALA A 337 4.31 28.30 -6.39
C ALA A 337 4.65 28.81 -4.98
N ARG A 338 3.72 28.69 -4.02
CA ARG A 338 3.97 29.09 -2.63
C ARG A 338 5.07 28.27 -1.94
N LEU A 339 5.16 26.96 -2.22
CA LEU A 339 6.29 26.15 -1.75
C LEU A 339 7.63 26.63 -2.33
N ARG A 340 7.66 27.06 -3.61
CA ARG A 340 8.88 27.64 -4.21
C ARG A 340 9.22 29.01 -3.59
N GLU A 341 8.24 29.85 -3.28
CA GLU A 341 8.44 31.13 -2.58
C GLU A 341 9.00 30.94 -1.16
N LEU A 342 8.51 29.92 -0.43
CA LEU A 342 9.03 29.51 0.88
C LEU A 342 10.39 28.78 0.83
N GLY A 343 11.03 28.72 -0.34
CA GLY A 343 12.39 28.20 -0.52
C GLY A 343 12.49 26.70 -0.86
N TYR A 344 11.38 25.93 -0.86
CA TYR A 344 11.46 24.52 -1.20
C TYR A 344 11.80 24.30 -2.68
N ARG A 345 12.76 23.41 -2.95
CA ARG A 345 13.23 23.08 -4.31
C ARG A 345 13.05 21.62 -4.71
N GLY A 346 12.70 20.74 -3.77
CA GLY A 346 12.48 19.32 -4.03
C GLY A 346 11.15 19.02 -4.73
N PRO A 347 10.88 17.74 -5.04
CA PRO A 347 9.66 17.29 -5.71
C PRO A 347 8.37 17.68 -4.95
N VAL A 348 7.26 17.90 -5.67
CA VAL A 348 5.91 18.12 -5.11
C VAL A 348 4.89 17.20 -5.78
N THR A 349 3.93 16.66 -5.01
CA THR A 349 2.76 15.93 -5.53
C THR A 349 1.46 16.27 -4.79
N SER A 350 0.33 15.79 -5.31
CA SER A 350 -0.97 15.73 -4.64
C SER A 350 -1.89 14.76 -5.39
N TYR A 351 -3.09 14.56 -4.87
CA TYR A 351 -4.12 13.65 -5.43
C TYR A 351 -3.64 12.19 -5.52
N ASP A 352 -2.89 11.78 -4.50
CA ASP A 352 -2.56 10.43 -4.04
C ASP A 352 -3.77 9.49 -3.83
N ASN A 353 -4.99 9.96 -4.07
CA ASN A 353 -6.24 9.20 -4.02
C ASN A 353 -6.78 8.79 -5.40
N ASN A 354 -7.69 7.81 -5.43
CA ASN A 354 -8.61 7.54 -6.54
C ASN A 354 -7.94 7.29 -7.93
N PRO A 355 -7.95 6.03 -8.42
CA PRO A 355 -7.30 5.65 -9.68
C PRO A 355 -8.01 6.16 -10.95
N SER A 356 -9.12 6.90 -10.86
CA SER A 356 -9.87 7.42 -12.03
C SER A 356 -9.02 8.24 -13.01
N LEU A 357 -9.41 8.24 -14.29
CA LEU A 357 -8.72 9.02 -15.33
C LEU A 357 -8.81 10.55 -15.11
N GLN A 358 -9.82 11.03 -14.38
CA GLN A 358 -9.87 12.40 -13.89
C GLN A 358 -8.72 12.67 -12.88
N GLY A 359 -8.54 11.79 -11.90
CA GLY A 359 -7.42 11.89 -10.95
C GLY A 359 -6.07 11.79 -11.63
N TRP A 360 -5.95 10.98 -12.69
CA TRP A 360 -4.76 10.87 -13.53
C TRP A 360 -4.38 12.23 -14.16
N LEU A 361 -5.35 12.96 -14.70
CA LEU A 361 -5.11 14.33 -15.20
C LEU A 361 -4.65 15.29 -14.10
N GLY A 362 -5.23 15.16 -12.90
CA GLY A 362 -4.83 15.94 -11.73
C GLY A 362 -3.39 15.63 -11.31
N ARG A 363 -2.98 14.35 -11.36
CA ARG A 363 -1.62 13.89 -11.01
C ARG A 363 -0.56 14.25 -12.06
N ASN A 364 -0.90 14.24 -13.35
CA ASN A 364 0.07 14.42 -14.45
C ASN A 364 0.84 15.77 -14.42
N GLN A 365 0.33 16.79 -13.73
CA GLN A 365 0.99 18.10 -13.60
C GLN A 365 2.14 18.15 -12.57
N PHE A 366 2.24 17.15 -11.67
CA PHE A 366 3.19 17.15 -10.56
C PHE A 366 4.57 16.64 -10.94
N ASP A 367 5.56 16.90 -10.08
CA ASP A 367 6.93 16.42 -10.28
C ASP A 367 6.96 14.88 -10.21
N TRP A 368 6.27 14.31 -9.22
CA TRP A 368 6.12 12.86 -9.04
C TRP A 368 4.65 12.43 -8.87
N VAL A 369 4.39 11.14 -9.05
CA VAL A 369 3.05 10.54 -8.93
C VAL A 369 3.00 9.64 -7.69
N ASP A 370 2.07 9.91 -6.78
CA ASP A 370 1.71 9.01 -5.69
C ASP A 370 0.30 8.44 -5.88
N LEU A 371 0.01 7.28 -5.29
CA LEU A 371 -1.35 6.73 -5.25
C LEU A 371 -1.57 5.71 -4.12
N HIS A 372 -2.76 5.70 -3.54
CA HIS A 372 -3.20 4.78 -2.48
C HIS A 372 -4.12 3.67 -3.03
N ALA A 373 -3.98 2.43 -2.54
CA ALA A 373 -4.98 1.38 -2.75
C ALA A 373 -4.95 0.26 -1.69
N TYR A 374 -6.14 -0.14 -1.24
CA TYR A 374 -6.33 -1.19 -0.24
C TYR A 374 -7.20 -2.34 -0.78
N ASN A 375 -6.94 -3.56 -0.32
CA ASN A 375 -7.83 -4.71 -0.54
C ASN A 375 -8.77 -4.87 0.67
N GLY A 376 -9.85 -4.09 0.66
CA GLY A 376 -10.85 -4.02 1.72
C GLY A 376 -10.45 -3.04 2.83
N GLU A 377 -11.46 -2.43 3.46
CA GLU A 377 -11.31 -1.44 4.53
C GLU A 377 -12.36 -1.69 5.63
N PRO A 378 -12.06 -1.42 6.92
CA PRO A 378 -12.99 -1.64 8.04
C PRO A 378 -13.95 -0.46 8.27
N THR A 379 -15.25 -0.66 8.03
CA THR A 379 -16.25 0.43 7.91
C THR A 379 -16.37 1.38 9.13
N THR A 380 -16.12 0.91 10.35
CA THR A 380 -16.04 1.77 11.55
C THR A 380 -14.82 1.43 12.43
N PHE A 381 -13.71 1.06 11.77
CA PHE A 381 -12.43 0.69 12.38
C PHE A 381 -12.60 -0.48 13.37
N VAL A 382 -12.40 -0.23 14.67
CA VAL A 382 -12.49 -1.25 15.73
C VAL A 382 -13.78 -1.16 16.58
N SER A 383 -14.78 -0.39 16.12
CA SER A 383 -16.07 -0.32 16.80
C SER A 383 -16.81 -1.68 16.70
N PRO A 384 -17.60 -2.09 17.72
CA PRO A 384 -18.57 -3.15 17.55
C PRO A 384 -19.53 -2.86 16.37
N GLY A 385 -19.77 -3.85 15.53
CA GLY A 385 -20.50 -3.71 14.26
C GLY A 385 -19.66 -3.17 13.09
N SER A 386 -18.35 -2.95 13.27
CA SER A 386 -17.45 -2.65 12.16
C SER A 386 -17.30 -3.86 11.24
N THR A 387 -17.41 -3.64 9.94
CA THR A 387 -17.40 -4.69 8.93
C THR A 387 -16.18 -4.61 8.02
N LEU A 388 -15.65 -5.77 7.64
CA LEU A 388 -14.53 -5.94 6.70
C LEU A 388 -14.89 -7.09 5.76
N ARG A 389 -14.60 -6.95 4.46
CA ARG A 389 -14.95 -7.99 3.47
C ARG A 389 -14.26 -9.35 3.74
N ASN A 390 -13.07 -9.33 4.34
CA ASN A 390 -12.20 -10.50 4.62
C ASN A 390 -12.08 -11.49 3.44
N THR A 391 -11.84 -10.98 2.24
CA THR A 391 -11.66 -11.77 1.01
C THR A 391 -10.22 -11.73 0.52
N SER A 392 -9.78 -12.84 -0.11
CA SER A 392 -8.49 -12.92 -0.79
C SER A 392 -8.40 -11.87 -1.90
N SER A 393 -7.25 -11.22 -2.04
CA SER A 393 -7.01 -10.31 -3.16
C SER A 393 -6.93 -11.04 -4.50
N PHE A 394 -6.58 -12.33 -4.49
CA PHE A 394 -6.53 -13.21 -5.68
C PHE A 394 -7.94 -13.44 -6.27
N ASP A 395 -9.00 -13.42 -5.46
CA ASP A 395 -10.39 -13.53 -5.93
C ASP A 395 -10.79 -12.35 -6.85
N SER A 396 -10.12 -11.20 -6.68
CA SER A 396 -10.25 -10.02 -7.53
C SER A 396 -9.14 -9.91 -8.59
N ARG A 397 -8.35 -10.96 -8.79
CA ARG A 397 -7.13 -10.98 -9.61
C ARG A 397 -6.12 -9.88 -9.23
N LEU A 398 -5.97 -9.62 -7.93
CA LEU A 398 -5.10 -8.58 -7.36
C LEU A 398 -5.51 -7.14 -7.77
N ARG A 399 -6.82 -6.86 -7.85
CA ARG A 399 -7.38 -5.59 -8.34
C ARG A 399 -6.75 -4.34 -7.71
N TYR A 400 -6.50 -4.33 -6.40
CA TYR A 400 -5.91 -3.16 -5.74
C TYR A 400 -4.52 -2.81 -6.28
N TYR A 401 -3.66 -3.81 -6.56
CA TYR A 401 -2.39 -3.62 -7.25
C TYR A 401 -2.58 -3.12 -8.69
N GLN A 402 -3.52 -3.71 -9.44
CA GLN A 402 -3.82 -3.27 -10.81
C GLN A 402 -4.19 -1.78 -10.87
N LEU A 403 -4.96 -1.30 -9.87
CA LEU A 403 -5.39 0.08 -9.76
C LEU A 403 -4.21 1.06 -9.59
N LEU A 404 -3.16 0.63 -8.88
CA LEU A 404 -1.91 1.35 -8.72
C LEU A 404 -1.09 1.34 -10.01
N ALA A 405 -0.79 0.15 -10.54
CA ALA A 405 0.11 -0.02 -11.69
C ALA A 405 -0.34 0.76 -12.95
N GLN A 406 -1.64 0.78 -13.24
CA GLN A 406 -2.18 1.52 -14.39
C GLN A 406 -2.06 3.06 -14.27
N ASN A 407 -1.81 3.59 -13.06
CA ASN A 407 -1.69 5.02 -12.80
C ASN A 407 -0.25 5.53 -12.82
N ARG A 408 0.75 4.66 -13.03
CA ARG A 408 2.13 5.09 -13.26
C ARG A 408 2.23 5.93 -14.53
N ILE A 409 2.82 7.12 -14.41
CA ILE A 409 3.02 8.05 -15.53
C ILE A 409 4.48 7.99 -15.98
N ALA A 410 4.72 7.89 -17.28
CA ALA A 410 6.06 7.81 -17.85
C ALA A 410 6.87 9.10 -17.58
N GLY A 411 8.16 8.94 -17.28
CA GLY A 411 9.08 10.07 -17.01
C GLY A 411 8.84 10.78 -15.67
N LYS A 412 8.12 10.14 -14.73
CA LYS A 412 7.89 10.64 -13.37
C LYS A 412 8.13 9.52 -12.35
N PRO A 413 8.69 9.82 -11.16
CA PRO A 413 8.81 8.82 -10.11
C PRO A 413 7.43 8.37 -9.66
N PHE A 414 7.28 7.09 -9.36
CA PHE A 414 6.01 6.54 -8.90
C PHE A 414 6.14 5.96 -7.49
N THR A 415 5.37 6.50 -6.56
CA THR A 415 5.27 6.01 -5.19
C THR A 415 3.89 5.43 -4.92
N VAL A 416 3.83 4.57 -3.89
CA VAL A 416 2.59 4.16 -3.24
C VAL A 416 2.79 4.40 -1.76
N THR A 417 2.43 5.60 -1.28
CA THR A 417 2.61 5.93 0.13
C THR A 417 1.51 5.42 1.07
N GLU A 418 0.51 4.71 0.51
CA GLU A 418 -0.39 3.85 1.27
C GLU A 418 -0.83 2.62 0.47
N TYR A 419 -0.62 1.44 1.04
CA TYR A 419 -1.30 0.22 0.62
C TYR A 419 -1.62 -0.69 1.81
N GLY A 420 -2.42 -1.73 1.57
CA GLY A 420 -2.46 -2.88 2.47
C GLY A 420 -3.72 -3.74 2.39
N GLN A 421 -3.70 -4.77 3.23
CA GLN A 421 -4.85 -5.56 3.65
C GLN A 421 -4.98 -5.38 5.16
N PRO A 422 -5.95 -4.60 5.65
CA PRO A 422 -5.98 -4.25 7.07
C PRO A 422 -6.27 -5.47 7.97
N PHE A 423 -5.66 -5.50 9.16
CA PHE A 423 -6.16 -6.32 10.26
C PHE A 423 -7.66 -6.01 10.49
N TRP A 424 -8.54 -6.98 10.74
CA TRP A 424 -8.32 -8.38 11.08
C TRP A 424 -8.41 -9.37 9.90
N SER A 425 -8.16 -8.91 8.66
CA SER A 425 -8.18 -9.81 7.50
C SER A 425 -7.17 -10.94 7.67
N GLU A 426 -7.61 -12.19 7.54
CA GLU A 426 -6.72 -13.34 7.55
C GLU A 426 -5.83 -13.37 6.30
N TRP A 427 -6.31 -12.78 5.20
CA TRP A 427 -5.63 -12.74 3.90
C TRP A 427 -4.47 -11.75 3.86
N ARG A 428 -4.22 -10.96 4.91
CA ARG A 428 -3.22 -9.87 4.88
C ARG A 428 -1.77 -10.30 4.65
N ARG A 429 -1.45 -11.59 4.82
CA ARG A 429 -0.18 -12.21 4.39
C ARG A 429 0.07 -12.14 2.88
N GLU A 430 -0.97 -11.93 2.06
CA GLU A 430 -0.84 -11.80 0.60
C GLU A 430 -0.13 -10.50 0.22
N ALA A 431 -0.48 -9.38 0.85
CA ALA A 431 0.17 -8.08 0.65
C ALA A 431 1.69 -8.15 0.90
N SER A 432 2.13 -9.01 1.83
CA SER A 432 3.54 -9.22 2.18
C SER A 432 4.40 -9.75 1.03
N LEU A 433 3.81 -10.37 0.01
CA LEU A 433 4.53 -10.80 -1.19
C LEU A 433 4.09 -10.05 -2.46
N VAL A 434 2.79 -9.81 -2.63
CA VAL A 434 2.22 -9.18 -3.84
C VAL A 434 2.81 -7.81 -4.10
N MET A 435 2.79 -6.93 -3.10
CA MET A 435 3.18 -5.53 -3.27
C MET A 435 4.69 -5.35 -3.53
N PRO A 436 5.62 -5.87 -2.70
CA PRO A 436 7.05 -5.67 -2.96
C PRO A 436 7.53 -6.36 -4.25
N ALA A 437 6.98 -7.52 -4.60
CA ALA A 437 7.37 -8.21 -5.83
C ALA A 437 6.94 -7.44 -7.08
N TYR A 438 5.68 -7.02 -7.16
CA TYR A 438 5.19 -6.31 -8.33
C TYR A 438 5.69 -4.86 -8.39
N ALA A 439 5.90 -4.15 -7.28
CA ALA A 439 6.55 -2.85 -7.28
C ALA A 439 7.98 -2.91 -7.82
N ALA A 440 8.72 -3.99 -7.54
CA ALA A 440 10.04 -4.23 -8.10
C ALA A 440 9.98 -4.51 -9.61
N LEU A 441 9.03 -5.35 -10.06
CA LEU A 441 8.79 -5.59 -11.50
C LEU A 441 8.47 -4.29 -12.26
N GLN A 442 7.63 -3.44 -11.67
CA GLN A 442 7.21 -2.16 -12.26
C GLN A 442 8.24 -1.03 -12.09
N ASP A 443 9.33 -1.27 -11.38
CA ASP A 443 10.39 -0.31 -11.06
C ASP A 443 9.91 0.97 -10.35
N TRP A 444 9.02 0.83 -9.37
CA TRP A 444 8.54 1.96 -8.58
C TRP A 444 9.64 2.56 -7.70
N ASP A 445 9.44 3.81 -7.26
CA ASP A 445 10.43 4.62 -6.54
C ASP A 445 10.20 4.69 -5.03
N GLY A 446 9.00 4.36 -4.55
CA GLY A 446 8.76 4.16 -3.12
C GLY A 446 7.52 3.34 -2.77
N LEU A 447 7.61 2.61 -1.65
CA LEU A 447 6.51 1.83 -1.05
C LEU A 447 6.40 2.15 0.45
N CYS A 448 5.23 2.61 0.91
CA CYS A 448 4.87 2.65 2.33
C CYS A 448 3.59 1.84 2.59
N GLN A 449 3.65 0.80 3.44
CA GLN A 449 2.43 0.21 3.99
C GLN A 449 1.84 1.18 5.03
N HIS A 450 0.55 1.54 4.94
CA HIS A 450 -0.02 2.55 5.84
C HIS A 450 -0.04 2.05 7.30
N ALA A 451 0.52 2.86 8.21
CA ALA A 451 0.75 2.49 9.59
C ALA A 451 0.62 3.67 10.57
N ASN A 452 0.30 3.36 11.83
CA ASN A 452 0.57 4.27 12.95
C ASN A 452 2.08 4.42 13.19
N SER A 453 2.77 3.28 13.24
CA SER A 453 4.22 3.10 13.24
C SER A 453 4.49 1.72 12.65
N PRO A 454 5.51 1.54 11.79
CA PRO A 454 5.82 0.26 11.17
C PRO A 454 6.92 -0.50 11.92
N ALA A 455 7.42 0.06 13.03
CA ALA A 455 8.19 -0.65 14.05
C ALA A 455 7.80 -0.15 15.43
N GLU A 456 7.69 -1.07 16.38
CA GLU A 456 7.36 -0.82 17.78
C GLU A 456 8.41 -1.51 18.66
N LEU A 457 8.64 -1.02 19.88
CA LEU A 457 9.69 -1.59 20.74
C LEU A 457 9.21 -2.82 21.52
N ARG A 458 7.91 -2.84 21.87
CA ARG A 458 7.24 -3.91 22.63
C ARG A 458 5.72 -3.77 22.62
N TYR A 459 4.97 -4.88 22.77
CA TYR A 459 3.49 -4.89 22.74
C TYR A 459 2.79 -5.04 24.11
N ASP A 460 3.50 -5.18 25.22
CA ASP A 460 2.95 -5.32 26.58
C ASP A 460 2.35 -4.03 27.19
N ARG A 461 2.09 -3.02 26.36
CA ARG A 461 1.59 -1.71 26.79
C ARG A 461 0.09 -1.75 27.06
N SER A 462 -0.30 -1.25 28.24
CA SER A 462 -1.69 -1.20 28.70
C SER A 462 -2.30 0.21 28.63
N ASP A 463 -1.71 1.12 27.87
CA ASP A 463 -2.15 2.51 27.70
C ASP A 463 -2.71 2.79 26.29
N GLY A 464 -3.60 3.80 26.19
CA GLY A 464 -4.11 4.31 24.91
C GLY A 464 -4.62 3.25 23.94
N TRP A 465 -4.17 3.33 22.69
CA TRP A 465 -4.46 2.35 21.65
C TRP A 465 -3.50 1.15 21.62
N HIS A 466 -2.42 1.17 22.40
CA HIS A 466 -1.40 0.10 22.48
C HIS A 466 -1.89 -1.19 23.15
N LYS A 467 -3.13 -1.23 23.66
CA LYS A 467 -3.73 -2.40 24.34
C LYS A 467 -4.04 -3.61 23.45
N ALA A 468 -4.04 -3.43 22.13
CA ALA A 468 -4.52 -4.42 21.17
C ALA A 468 -3.95 -4.14 19.78
N LEU A 469 -3.80 -5.17 18.95
CA LEU A 469 -3.62 -5.05 17.52
C LEU A 469 -4.89 -4.48 16.87
N ARG A 470 -4.72 -3.67 15.83
CA ARG A 470 -5.76 -2.86 15.16
C ARG A 470 -5.48 -2.81 13.66
N PRO A 471 -6.46 -2.42 12.83
CA PRO A 471 -6.15 -2.04 11.45
C PRO A 471 -5.03 -0.98 11.46
N TYR A 472 -4.06 -1.12 10.56
CA TYR A 472 -2.90 -0.22 10.41
C TYR A 472 -1.91 -0.18 11.59
N ALA A 473 -2.00 -1.11 12.55
CA ALA A 473 -1.05 -1.22 13.66
C ALA A 473 0.17 -2.09 13.28
N ILE A 474 0.84 -1.74 12.18
CA ILE A 474 1.83 -2.59 11.47
C ILE A 474 2.98 -3.04 12.37
N GLY A 475 3.57 -2.14 13.15
CA GLY A 475 4.69 -2.47 14.05
C GLY A 475 4.38 -3.51 15.14
N TYR A 476 3.10 -3.82 15.40
CA TYR A 476 2.68 -4.87 16.34
C TYR A 476 2.24 -6.17 15.66
N ASP A 477 2.02 -6.19 14.34
CA ASP A 477 1.46 -7.33 13.64
C ASP A 477 2.59 -8.21 13.06
N PRO A 478 2.88 -9.40 13.61
CA PRO A 478 3.94 -10.24 13.09
C PRO A 478 3.71 -10.64 11.63
N VAL A 479 2.47 -10.64 11.12
CA VAL A 479 2.16 -10.92 9.72
C VAL A 479 2.51 -9.74 8.81
N ALA A 480 2.29 -8.50 9.28
CA ALA A 480 2.56 -7.30 8.49
C ALA A 480 4.03 -6.86 8.58
N VAL A 481 4.72 -7.05 9.71
CA VAL A 481 6.18 -6.80 9.79
C VAL A 481 6.95 -7.65 8.76
N LEU A 482 6.48 -8.86 8.45
CA LEU A 482 7.04 -9.69 7.37
C LEU A 482 6.93 -9.04 5.99
N ALA A 483 5.86 -8.27 5.72
CA ALA A 483 5.74 -7.48 4.48
C ALA A 483 6.89 -6.49 4.37
N GLU A 484 7.13 -5.74 5.44
CA GLU A 484 8.16 -4.70 5.48
C GLU A 484 9.58 -5.28 5.36
N ARG A 485 9.83 -6.47 5.91
CA ARG A 485 11.10 -7.21 5.70
C ARG A 485 11.24 -7.66 4.24
N LEU A 486 10.17 -8.16 3.61
CA LEU A 486 10.20 -8.52 2.19
C LEU A 486 10.30 -7.30 1.26
N THR A 487 9.76 -6.15 1.63
CA THR A 487 9.97 -4.86 0.93
C THR A 487 11.43 -4.43 1.01
N ALA A 488 12.10 -4.59 2.16
CA ALA A 488 13.53 -4.33 2.26
C ALA A 488 14.38 -5.24 1.33
N LEU A 489 14.00 -6.52 1.20
CA LEU A 489 14.77 -7.54 0.46
C LEU A 489 14.42 -7.60 -1.04
N LEU A 490 13.18 -7.91 -1.39
CA LEU A 490 12.75 -8.07 -2.79
C LEU A 490 12.84 -6.74 -3.56
N TYR A 491 12.36 -5.66 -2.93
CA TYR A 491 12.19 -4.37 -3.57
C TYR A 491 13.39 -3.43 -3.37
N ARG A 492 13.75 -3.06 -2.12
CA ARG A 492 14.80 -2.06 -1.88
C ARG A 492 16.20 -2.58 -2.18
N ARG A 493 16.56 -3.80 -1.73
CA ARG A 493 17.86 -4.44 -2.05
C ARG A 493 17.95 -4.85 -3.52
N GLY A 494 16.82 -4.92 -4.23
CA GLY A 494 16.76 -5.15 -5.68
C GLY A 494 17.03 -6.59 -6.08
N ASP A 495 16.54 -7.56 -5.31
CA ASP A 495 16.66 -8.98 -5.65
C ASP A 495 15.81 -9.38 -6.86
N LEU A 496 14.72 -8.66 -7.11
CA LEU A 496 13.83 -8.86 -8.25
C LEU A 496 14.18 -7.85 -9.35
N THR A 497 14.44 -8.35 -10.56
CA THR A 497 14.82 -7.51 -11.71
C THR A 497 13.60 -6.78 -12.24
N PRO A 498 13.64 -5.44 -12.41
CA PRO A 498 12.55 -4.72 -13.06
C PRO A 498 12.37 -5.11 -14.53
N ASP A 499 11.15 -5.01 -15.04
CA ASP A 499 10.87 -5.26 -16.46
C ASP A 499 11.36 -4.08 -17.32
N SER A 500 12.43 -4.33 -18.08
CA SER A 500 12.99 -3.37 -19.03
C SER A 500 12.14 -3.20 -20.30
N GLN A 501 11.11 -4.03 -20.51
CA GLN A 501 10.25 -3.96 -21.68
C GLN A 501 8.80 -3.62 -21.33
N ARG A 502 8.48 -2.32 -21.33
CA ARG A 502 7.18 -1.83 -20.84
C ARG A 502 6.14 -1.68 -21.96
N ILE A 503 4.88 -1.65 -21.58
CA ILE A 503 3.77 -1.21 -22.45
C ILE A 503 3.30 0.16 -21.94
N ARG A 504 3.44 1.19 -22.78
CA ARG A 504 2.98 2.55 -22.49
C ARG A 504 1.66 2.83 -23.19
N LEU A 505 0.61 3.12 -22.43
CA LEU A 505 -0.62 3.65 -23.01
C LEU A 505 -0.50 5.17 -23.24
N VAL A 506 -0.55 5.58 -24.51
CA VAL A 506 -0.54 6.98 -24.92
C VAL A 506 -1.97 7.45 -25.07
N LEU A 507 -2.40 8.34 -24.17
CA LEU A 507 -3.79 8.81 -24.06
C LEU A 507 -4.11 9.98 -25.02
N GLY A 508 -3.09 10.70 -25.51
CA GLY A 508 -3.27 11.76 -26.52
C GLY A 508 -4.33 12.80 -26.14
N ALA A 509 -5.14 13.20 -27.13
CA ALA A 509 -6.27 14.11 -26.91
C ALA A 509 -7.35 13.49 -26.00
N SER A 510 -7.50 12.16 -25.96
CA SER A 510 -8.53 11.51 -25.12
C SER A 510 -8.27 11.72 -23.63
N ALA A 511 -7.02 11.97 -23.23
CA ALA A 511 -6.68 12.34 -21.85
C ALA A 511 -7.49 13.56 -21.36
N ASN A 512 -7.74 14.54 -22.22
CA ASN A 512 -8.44 15.78 -21.87
C ASN A 512 -9.93 15.77 -22.26
N ASP A 513 -10.46 14.70 -22.84
CA ASP A 513 -11.91 14.57 -23.08
C ASP A 513 -12.60 14.04 -21.84
N ALA A 514 -13.47 14.88 -21.28
CA ALA A 514 -14.22 14.55 -20.07
C ALA A 514 -15.12 13.31 -20.22
N ALA A 515 -15.55 12.94 -21.43
CA ALA A 515 -16.31 11.71 -21.68
C ALA A 515 -15.55 10.41 -21.33
N THR A 516 -14.22 10.50 -21.11
CA THR A 516 -13.37 9.40 -20.65
C THR A 516 -13.26 9.33 -19.12
N PHE A 517 -13.62 10.37 -18.37
CA PHE A 517 -13.41 10.44 -16.91
C PHE A 517 -14.21 9.41 -16.09
N LYS A 518 -15.21 8.78 -16.72
CA LYS A 518 -16.00 7.66 -16.15
C LYS A 518 -15.22 6.37 -15.92
N TYR A 519 -13.98 6.25 -16.42
CA TYR A 519 -13.18 5.04 -16.25
C TYR A 519 -12.44 5.03 -14.90
N TRP A 520 -12.63 3.93 -14.15
CA TRP A 520 -12.02 3.64 -12.85
C TRP A 520 -10.58 3.13 -13.01
N GLY A 521 -9.73 4.01 -13.55
CA GLY A 521 -8.46 3.63 -14.11
C GLY A 521 -8.38 3.92 -15.59
N VAL A 522 -7.43 3.23 -16.22
CA VAL A 522 -7.44 3.00 -17.65
C VAL A 522 -8.51 1.93 -17.95
N THR A 523 -8.21 0.65 -17.68
CA THR A 523 -9.17 -0.47 -17.71
C THR A 523 -8.64 -1.63 -16.87
N ASP A 524 -9.54 -2.51 -16.45
CA ASP A 524 -9.24 -3.78 -15.78
C ASP A 524 -8.27 -4.63 -16.60
N SER A 525 -8.53 -4.80 -17.90
CA SER A 525 -7.63 -5.54 -18.79
C SER A 525 -6.27 -4.87 -18.97
N TYR A 526 -6.14 -3.55 -18.82
CA TYR A 526 -4.82 -2.90 -18.82
C TYR A 526 -4.07 -3.15 -17.50
N GLY A 527 -4.78 -3.05 -16.37
CA GLY A 527 -4.23 -3.36 -15.05
C GLY A 527 -3.76 -4.82 -14.91
N GLU A 528 -4.51 -5.78 -15.49
CA GLU A 528 -4.10 -7.20 -15.55
C GLU A 528 -2.81 -7.42 -16.35
N ILE A 529 -2.51 -6.58 -17.35
CA ILE A 529 -1.21 -6.64 -18.06
C ILE A 529 -0.06 -6.25 -17.14
N GLY A 530 -0.32 -5.44 -16.11
CA GLY A 530 0.64 -5.17 -15.03
C GLY A 530 1.04 -6.40 -14.22
N LEU A 531 0.31 -7.51 -14.30
CA LEU A 531 0.70 -8.81 -13.72
C LEU A 531 1.67 -9.59 -14.61
N LEU A 532 1.75 -9.22 -15.90
CA LEU A 532 2.60 -9.84 -16.91
C LEU A 532 3.86 -9.01 -17.16
N ARG A 533 3.74 -7.67 -17.26
CA ARG A 533 4.78 -6.77 -17.78
C ARG A 533 4.77 -5.42 -17.06
N GLY A 534 5.86 -4.67 -17.21
CA GLY A 534 5.92 -3.25 -16.86
C GLY A 534 4.85 -2.46 -17.64
N ILE A 535 4.05 -1.65 -16.95
CA ILE A 535 3.05 -0.77 -17.55
C ILE A 535 3.21 0.68 -17.08
N GLU A 536 2.73 1.61 -17.92
CA GLU A 536 2.74 3.04 -17.66
C GLU A 536 1.84 3.78 -18.65
N SER A 537 1.55 5.04 -18.36
CA SER A 537 0.68 5.89 -19.16
C SER A 537 1.37 7.21 -19.48
N ALA A 538 1.00 7.85 -20.59
CA ALA A 538 1.51 9.16 -20.96
C ALA A 538 0.47 9.99 -21.71
N ALA A 539 0.55 11.32 -21.56
CA ALA A 539 -0.29 12.24 -22.32
C ALA A 539 0.09 12.24 -23.82
N THR A 540 1.35 12.03 -24.15
CA THR A 540 1.90 11.99 -25.51
C THR A 540 2.81 10.78 -25.69
N ALA A 541 3.06 10.38 -26.94
CA ALA A 541 4.05 9.35 -27.22
C ALA A 541 5.45 9.87 -26.85
N LEU A 542 6.24 9.00 -26.23
CA LEU A 542 7.64 9.23 -25.89
C LEU A 542 8.42 8.04 -26.45
N GLU A 543 9.57 8.28 -27.06
CA GLU A 543 10.44 7.19 -27.52
C GLU A 543 11.36 6.76 -26.38
N ALA A 544 11.39 5.46 -26.07
CA ALA A 544 12.23 4.90 -25.03
C ALA A 544 12.59 3.43 -25.36
N PRO A 545 13.86 3.01 -25.22
CA PRO A 545 14.28 1.64 -25.48
C PRO A 545 13.44 0.62 -24.69
N GLY A 546 13.01 -0.45 -25.36
CA GLY A 546 12.18 -1.50 -24.75
C GLY A 546 10.72 -1.13 -24.50
N VAL A 547 10.32 0.15 -24.63
CA VAL A 547 8.94 0.57 -24.39
C VAL A 547 8.11 0.50 -25.67
N LEU A 548 7.00 -0.23 -25.61
CA LEU A 548 5.99 -0.28 -26.65
C LEU A 548 4.91 0.77 -26.39
N ASN A 549 4.85 1.79 -27.26
CA ASN A 549 3.74 2.76 -27.28
C ASN A 549 2.47 2.14 -27.88
N VAL A 550 1.35 2.24 -27.16
CA VAL A 550 0.01 1.88 -27.62
C VAL A 550 -0.83 3.16 -27.63
N ASN A 551 -1.20 3.66 -28.81
CA ASN A 551 -1.94 4.92 -28.93
C ASN A 551 -3.45 4.73 -28.75
N VAL A 552 -4.09 5.69 -28.09
CA VAL A 552 -5.54 5.88 -28.10
C VAL A 552 -5.86 7.14 -28.88
N ASP A 553 -6.11 6.97 -30.17
CA ASP A 553 -6.33 8.10 -31.11
C ASP A 553 -7.66 8.85 -30.85
N SER A 554 -8.60 8.22 -30.14
CA SER A 554 -9.86 8.86 -29.71
C SER A 554 -10.50 8.18 -28.49
N PRO A 555 -11.33 8.93 -27.72
CA PRO A 555 -12.22 8.36 -26.69
C PRO A 555 -13.08 7.20 -27.18
N SER A 556 -13.61 7.27 -28.41
CA SER A 556 -14.41 6.22 -29.02
C SER A 556 -13.61 4.94 -29.31
N ASN A 557 -12.32 5.07 -29.59
CA ASN A 557 -11.41 3.94 -29.81
C ASN A 557 -10.83 3.36 -28.52
N PHE A 558 -10.92 4.04 -27.37
CA PHE A 558 -10.37 3.58 -26.09
C PHE A 558 -10.77 2.13 -25.75
N SER A 559 -12.07 1.82 -25.79
CA SER A 559 -12.58 0.46 -25.53
C SER A 559 -12.11 -0.58 -26.55
N LEU A 560 -12.00 -0.19 -27.83
CA LEU A 560 -11.50 -1.07 -28.90
C LEU A 560 -10.00 -1.37 -28.75
N THR A 561 -9.19 -0.36 -28.44
CA THR A 561 -7.76 -0.50 -28.16
C THR A 561 -7.53 -1.43 -26.97
N MET A 562 -8.28 -1.26 -25.88
CA MET A 562 -8.18 -2.11 -24.68
C MET A 562 -8.65 -3.54 -24.95
N SER A 563 -9.74 -3.72 -25.70
CA SER A 563 -10.21 -5.06 -26.12
C SER A 563 -9.22 -5.76 -27.05
N GLY A 564 -8.57 -5.01 -27.95
CA GLY A 564 -7.55 -5.52 -28.86
C GLY A 564 -6.27 -5.90 -28.12
N LEU A 565 -5.86 -5.09 -27.15
CA LEU A 565 -4.72 -5.37 -26.28
C LEU A 565 -4.98 -6.62 -25.42
N ALA A 566 -6.15 -6.74 -24.80
CA ALA A 566 -6.59 -7.90 -24.02
C ALA A 566 -6.61 -9.21 -24.83
N ARG A 567 -7.01 -9.16 -26.10
CA ARG A 567 -6.88 -10.31 -27.02
C ARG A 567 -5.42 -10.66 -27.31
N ARG A 568 -4.55 -9.67 -27.55
CA ARG A 568 -3.11 -9.89 -27.83
C ARG A 568 -2.35 -10.42 -26.61
N THR A 569 -2.78 -10.10 -25.39
CA THR A 569 -2.20 -10.63 -24.14
C THR A 569 -2.85 -11.93 -23.66
N GLY A 570 -3.89 -12.43 -24.34
CA GLY A 570 -4.58 -13.65 -23.92
C GLY A 570 -5.37 -13.47 -22.61
N LEU A 571 -5.85 -12.27 -22.31
CA LEU A 571 -6.80 -12.01 -21.22
C LEU A 571 -8.24 -12.37 -21.61
N VAL A 572 -8.55 -12.32 -22.91
CA VAL A 572 -9.82 -12.78 -23.49
C VAL A 572 -9.57 -13.60 -24.75
N PRO A 573 -10.40 -14.63 -25.04
CA PRO A 573 -10.26 -15.44 -26.26
C PRO A 573 -10.37 -14.62 -27.55
N ALA A 574 -9.65 -15.05 -28.59
CA ALA A 574 -9.79 -14.49 -29.93
C ALA A 574 -11.14 -14.90 -30.55
N SER A 575 -11.92 -13.94 -31.04
CA SER A 575 -13.14 -14.23 -31.79
C SER A 575 -12.83 -14.62 -33.25
N PRO A 576 -13.63 -15.48 -33.90
CA PRO A 576 -13.42 -15.85 -35.31
C PRO A 576 -13.71 -14.75 -36.36
N LYS A 577 -14.04 -13.53 -35.93
CA LYS A 577 -14.34 -12.39 -36.83
C LYS A 577 -13.45 -11.21 -36.44
N GLY A 578 -12.54 -10.87 -37.33
CA GLY A 578 -11.34 -10.07 -37.02
C GLY A 578 -11.54 -8.55 -36.93
N GLY A 579 -10.44 -7.88 -36.57
CA GLY A 579 -10.34 -6.42 -36.48
C GLY A 579 -9.29 -5.97 -35.45
N MET A 580 -8.32 -5.17 -35.89
CA MET A 580 -7.23 -4.57 -35.09
C MET A 580 -6.29 -5.55 -34.36
N ALA A 581 -5.44 -6.22 -35.13
CA ALA A 581 -4.13 -6.67 -34.65
C ALA A 581 -3.07 -5.63 -35.08
N ALA A 582 -2.52 -4.90 -34.12
CA ALA A 582 -1.33 -4.06 -34.33
C ALA A 582 -0.55 -3.96 -33.01
N GLN A 583 0.71 -4.38 -33.04
CA GLN A 583 1.72 -4.11 -32.00
C GLN A 583 1.40 -4.73 -30.60
N LEU A 584 1.71 -6.02 -30.49
CA LEU A 584 2.44 -6.62 -29.37
C LEU A 584 3.28 -7.76 -29.98
N PRO A 585 4.59 -7.89 -29.69
CA PRO A 585 5.38 -8.97 -30.28
C PRO A 585 4.90 -10.35 -29.81
N ALA A 586 4.41 -11.17 -30.75
CA ALA A 586 4.11 -12.57 -30.48
C ALA A 586 5.42 -13.30 -30.15
N GLY A 587 5.55 -13.78 -28.91
CA GLY A 587 6.76 -14.43 -28.39
C GLY A 587 7.20 -13.99 -27.00
N GLN A 588 6.58 -12.95 -26.43
CA GLN A 588 6.96 -12.42 -25.10
C GLN A 588 6.13 -12.94 -23.91
N LEU A 589 5.14 -13.82 -24.16
CA LEU A 589 4.19 -14.33 -23.16
C LEU A 589 4.39 -15.81 -22.83
N ASN A 590 5.50 -16.42 -23.27
CA ASN A 590 5.69 -17.86 -23.21
C ASN A 590 5.49 -18.40 -21.77
N GLU A 591 4.58 -19.37 -21.65
CA GLU A 591 4.06 -20.03 -20.44
C GLU A 591 2.94 -19.32 -19.64
N SER A 592 2.63 -18.04 -19.87
CA SER A 592 1.44 -17.41 -19.25
C SER A 592 0.12 -17.92 -19.84
N ARG A 593 -0.94 -18.02 -19.02
CA ARG A 593 -2.32 -18.34 -19.44
C ARG A 593 -3.32 -17.40 -18.75
N PRO A 594 -3.44 -16.14 -19.18
CA PRO A 594 -4.15 -15.13 -18.41
C PRO A 594 -5.68 -15.30 -18.37
N VAL A 595 -6.30 -15.90 -19.40
CA VAL A 595 -7.72 -16.35 -19.34
C VAL A 595 -7.96 -17.22 -18.09
N ASP A 596 -7.06 -18.17 -17.86
CA ASP A 596 -7.13 -19.14 -16.75
C ASP A 596 -6.70 -18.54 -15.39
N GLY A 597 -6.32 -17.25 -15.36
CA GLY A 597 -5.81 -16.59 -14.15
C GLY A 597 -4.36 -16.94 -13.79
N TYR A 598 -3.59 -17.50 -14.74
CA TYR A 598 -2.19 -17.85 -14.54
C TYR A 598 -1.26 -16.85 -15.24
N PHE A 599 -0.51 -16.09 -14.46
CA PHE A 599 0.35 -15.00 -14.89
C PHE A 599 1.81 -15.32 -14.56
N ARG A 600 2.72 -15.12 -15.52
CA ARG A 600 4.17 -15.29 -15.33
C ARG A 600 4.91 -14.10 -15.93
N SER A 601 5.74 -13.45 -15.11
CA SER A 601 6.56 -12.31 -15.52
C SER A 601 7.71 -12.72 -16.46
N PRO A 602 8.32 -11.77 -17.21
CA PRO A 602 9.62 -11.93 -17.84
C PRO A 602 10.64 -12.57 -16.90
N GLY A 603 11.46 -13.47 -17.46
CA GLY A 603 12.43 -14.26 -16.70
C GLY A 603 11.84 -15.28 -15.72
N GLY A 604 10.51 -15.33 -15.55
CA GLY A 604 9.84 -16.25 -14.62
C GLY A 604 10.05 -15.94 -13.14
N GLN A 605 10.57 -14.75 -12.78
CA GLN A 605 10.83 -14.38 -11.39
C GLN A 605 9.57 -14.28 -10.53
N ILE A 606 8.41 -13.98 -11.14
CA ILE A 606 7.10 -13.96 -10.49
C ILE A 606 6.17 -14.90 -11.25
N VAL A 607 5.49 -15.78 -10.52
CA VAL A 607 4.37 -16.60 -10.99
C VAL A 607 3.19 -16.36 -10.05
N THR A 608 2.02 -16.04 -10.61
CA THR A 608 0.78 -15.77 -9.88
C THR A 608 -0.34 -16.61 -10.49
N ASP A 609 -0.99 -17.42 -9.67
CA ASP A 609 -2.19 -18.19 -10.02
C ASP A 609 -3.36 -17.68 -9.19
N THR A 610 -4.25 -16.91 -9.82
CA THR A 610 -5.39 -16.28 -9.15
C THR A 610 -6.50 -17.27 -8.82
N VAL A 611 -6.63 -18.36 -9.57
CA VAL A 611 -7.66 -19.39 -9.33
C VAL A 611 -7.23 -20.29 -8.17
N ALA A 612 -5.96 -20.70 -8.16
CA ALA A 612 -5.39 -21.48 -7.08
C ALA A 612 -4.99 -20.64 -5.86
N ARG A 613 -5.10 -19.30 -5.90
CA ARG A 613 -4.65 -18.34 -4.88
C ARG A 613 -3.18 -18.53 -4.44
N LYS A 614 -2.30 -18.79 -5.40
CA LYS A 614 -0.87 -19.07 -5.17
C LYS A 614 -0.01 -18.00 -5.83
N MET A 615 1.12 -17.68 -5.19
CA MET A 615 2.15 -16.83 -5.78
C MET A 615 3.52 -17.38 -5.41
N THR A 616 4.43 -17.38 -6.38
CA THR A 616 5.82 -17.77 -6.20
C THR A 616 6.71 -16.64 -6.72
N VAL A 617 7.70 -16.25 -5.91
CA VAL A 617 8.76 -15.34 -6.32
C VAL A 617 10.09 -16.09 -6.24
N LEU A 618 10.80 -16.22 -7.36
CA LEU A 618 12.09 -16.88 -7.45
C LEU A 618 13.17 -15.90 -7.91
N THR A 619 14.08 -15.55 -7.01
CA THR A 619 15.30 -14.80 -7.33
C THR A 619 16.54 -15.56 -6.84
N PRO A 620 17.75 -15.16 -7.26
CA PRO A 620 18.98 -15.79 -6.76
C PRO A 620 19.15 -15.65 -5.24
N ARG A 621 18.73 -14.53 -4.65
CA ARG A 621 18.96 -14.22 -3.22
C ARG A 621 17.76 -14.45 -2.32
N THR A 622 16.55 -14.34 -2.86
CA THR A 622 15.29 -14.43 -2.11
C THR A 622 14.28 -15.26 -2.89
N GLN A 623 13.69 -16.25 -2.24
CA GLN A 623 12.65 -17.11 -2.83
C GLN A 623 11.48 -17.23 -1.87
N ALA A 624 10.26 -17.08 -2.37
CA ALA A 624 9.05 -17.04 -1.55
C ALA A 624 7.88 -17.77 -2.22
N LEU A 625 7.11 -18.49 -1.41
CA LEU A 625 5.91 -19.22 -1.79
C LEU A 625 4.76 -18.78 -0.89
N LEU A 626 3.69 -18.28 -1.48
CA LEU A 626 2.43 -17.97 -0.82
C LEU A 626 1.47 -19.15 -1.00
N LEU A 627 1.17 -19.84 0.10
CA LEU A 627 0.35 -21.05 0.13
C LEU A 627 -1.01 -20.75 0.78
N PRO A 628 -2.14 -20.93 0.06
CA PRO A 628 -3.47 -20.56 0.56
C PRO A 628 -4.13 -21.62 1.43
N GLN A 629 -3.53 -22.81 1.55
CA GLN A 629 -4.06 -23.96 2.28
C GLN A 629 -2.93 -24.86 2.79
N ALA A 630 -3.26 -25.71 3.76
CA ALA A 630 -2.39 -26.80 4.22
C ALA A 630 -2.08 -27.80 3.09
N GLY A 631 -0.92 -28.46 3.17
CA GLY A 631 -0.49 -29.49 2.23
C GLY A 631 0.99 -29.40 1.85
N GLU A 632 1.39 -30.22 0.87
CA GLU A 632 2.70 -30.16 0.24
C GLU A 632 2.67 -29.18 -0.94
N ALA A 633 3.68 -28.31 -1.03
CA ALA A 633 3.89 -27.41 -2.14
C ALA A 633 4.60 -28.13 -3.30
N VAL A 634 4.33 -27.68 -4.53
CA VAL A 634 5.11 -28.11 -5.70
C VAL A 634 6.55 -27.59 -5.53
N PRO A 635 7.59 -28.41 -5.79
CA PRO A 635 8.99 -27.98 -5.69
C PRO A 635 9.26 -26.73 -6.53
N ALA A 636 9.99 -25.76 -5.96
CA ALA A 636 10.24 -24.47 -6.60
C ALA A 636 11.58 -23.86 -6.14
N GLY A 637 12.50 -23.65 -7.08
CA GLY A 637 13.82 -23.10 -6.79
C GLY A 637 14.58 -23.98 -5.80
N VAL A 638 15.03 -23.42 -4.67
CA VAL A 638 15.71 -24.18 -3.61
C VAL A 638 14.76 -25.02 -2.75
N PHE A 639 13.44 -24.78 -2.79
CA PHE A 639 12.47 -25.57 -2.04
C PHE A 639 12.22 -26.90 -2.77
N ARG A 640 13.04 -27.91 -2.46
CA ARG A 640 12.90 -29.27 -2.98
C ARG A 640 11.66 -29.97 -2.42
N ARG A 641 11.37 -29.75 -1.13
CA ARG A 641 10.08 -30.05 -0.49
C ARG A 641 9.72 -28.95 0.48
N LEU A 642 8.43 -28.65 0.55
CA LEU A 642 7.84 -27.78 1.57
C LEU A 642 6.45 -28.32 1.88
N ARG A 643 6.21 -28.68 3.15
CA ARG A 643 4.88 -29.07 3.64
C ARG A 643 4.48 -28.18 4.81
N VAL A 644 3.24 -27.72 4.79
CA VAL A 644 2.67 -26.80 5.80
C VAL A 644 1.34 -27.35 6.32
N ASN A 645 1.06 -27.17 7.62
CA ASN A 645 -0.22 -27.56 8.23
C ASN A 645 -1.31 -26.48 8.16
N THR A 646 -0.98 -25.26 7.71
CA THR A 646 -1.86 -24.07 7.74
C THR A 646 -1.57 -23.16 6.54
N PRO A 647 -2.52 -22.32 6.05
CA PRO A 647 -2.25 -21.29 5.06
C PRO A 647 -1.11 -20.35 5.51
N MET A 648 -0.10 -20.15 4.66
CA MET A 648 1.13 -19.46 5.05
C MET A 648 1.93 -18.91 3.87
N LEU A 649 2.58 -17.77 4.08
CA LEU A 649 3.71 -17.29 3.29
C LEU A 649 5.02 -17.88 3.83
N VAL A 650 5.80 -18.55 2.99
CA VAL A 650 7.14 -19.07 3.32
C VAL A 650 8.16 -18.36 2.44
N ALA A 651 9.14 -17.68 3.03
CA ALA A 651 10.18 -16.98 2.26
C ALA A 651 11.57 -17.22 2.85
N LEU A 652 12.55 -17.49 2.00
CA LEU A 652 13.96 -17.67 2.38
C LEU A 652 14.81 -16.60 1.67
N SER A 653 15.66 -15.90 2.41
CA SER A 653 16.53 -14.84 1.89
C SER A 653 17.96 -14.96 2.42
N SER A 654 18.97 -14.78 1.55
CA SER A 654 20.35 -14.51 1.96
C SER A 654 20.43 -13.25 2.84
N LEU A 655 21.39 -13.22 3.76
CA LEU A 655 21.76 -12.05 4.57
C LEU A 655 23.18 -11.50 4.25
N ASP A 656 23.89 -12.11 3.30
CA ASP A 656 25.29 -11.82 2.96
C ASP A 656 25.51 -11.37 1.50
N MET A 657 24.42 -10.97 0.82
CA MET A 657 24.39 -10.58 -0.60
C MET A 657 24.74 -11.70 -1.61
N GLN A 658 24.95 -12.95 -1.18
CA GLN A 658 25.18 -14.08 -2.08
C GLN A 658 23.88 -14.72 -2.57
N PRO A 659 23.91 -15.46 -3.71
CA PRO A 659 22.82 -16.36 -4.07
C PRO A 659 22.58 -17.42 -2.98
N LEU A 660 21.34 -17.92 -2.82
CA LEU A 660 20.99 -18.94 -1.82
C LEU A 660 21.82 -20.24 -1.95
N ALA A 661 22.25 -20.58 -3.16
CA ALA A 661 23.15 -21.71 -3.43
C ALA A 661 24.62 -21.48 -2.98
N GLN A 662 24.97 -20.28 -2.50
CA GLN A 662 26.33 -19.87 -2.09
C GLN A 662 26.36 -19.12 -0.74
N THR A 663 25.20 -18.65 -0.24
CA THR A 663 25.05 -17.89 1.00
C THR A 663 25.53 -18.69 2.23
N GLY A 664 26.32 -18.06 3.08
CA GLY A 664 26.71 -18.57 4.40
C GLY A 664 25.68 -18.28 5.49
N GLN A 665 24.76 -17.34 5.25
CA GLN A 665 23.74 -16.96 6.23
C GLN A 665 22.42 -16.60 5.55
N ALA A 666 21.31 -17.18 6.02
CA ALA A 666 19.98 -16.89 5.49
C ALA A 666 18.93 -16.70 6.60
N LEU A 667 17.84 -16.03 6.26
CA LEU A 667 16.64 -15.88 7.09
C LEU A 667 15.46 -16.56 6.40
N LEU A 668 14.86 -17.53 7.08
CA LEU A 668 13.54 -18.08 6.75
C LEU A 668 12.47 -17.27 7.50
N MET A 669 11.41 -16.93 6.78
CA MET A 669 10.28 -16.10 7.18
C MET A 669 8.97 -16.87 6.97
N LEU A 670 8.10 -16.87 7.98
CA LEU A 670 6.88 -17.69 8.04
C LEU A 670 5.67 -16.83 8.46
N GLY A 671 4.78 -16.51 7.51
CA GLY A 671 3.63 -15.62 7.72
C GLY A 671 2.28 -16.33 7.59
N SER A 672 1.69 -16.73 8.71
CA SER A 672 0.39 -17.41 8.77
C SER A 672 -0.78 -16.44 9.04
N ASP A 673 -1.18 -16.29 10.30
CA ASP A 673 -2.20 -15.34 10.79
C ASP A 673 -1.89 -14.94 12.25
N ALA A 674 -2.46 -13.86 12.72
CA ALA A 674 -2.38 -13.44 14.13
C ALA A 674 -3.64 -12.64 14.51
N LEU A 675 -4.20 -12.94 15.69
CA LEU A 675 -5.40 -12.30 16.23
C LEU A 675 -5.16 -11.81 17.66
N ASN A 676 -5.93 -10.82 18.11
CA ASN A 676 -5.95 -10.45 19.52
C ASN A 676 -6.52 -11.59 20.38
N SER A 677 -5.98 -11.77 21.58
CA SER A 677 -6.63 -12.61 22.60
C SER A 677 -8.06 -12.10 22.85
N ASN A 678 -9.01 -13.03 22.79
CA ASN A 678 -10.43 -12.77 22.99
C ASN A 678 -11.07 -11.78 21.99
N ILE A 679 -10.54 -11.65 20.76
CA ILE A 679 -11.31 -11.08 19.65
C ILE A 679 -12.58 -11.93 19.42
N GLY A 680 -13.66 -11.28 18.97
CA GLY A 680 -14.94 -11.94 18.71
C GLY A 680 -15.67 -11.34 17.53
N PHE A 681 -16.23 -12.20 16.69
CA PHE A 681 -17.00 -11.86 15.49
C PHE A 681 -18.45 -12.38 15.61
N ASP A 682 -19.35 -11.77 14.86
CA ASP A 682 -20.75 -12.24 14.75
C ASP A 682 -20.92 -13.34 13.68
N ASP A 683 -19.88 -13.64 12.91
CA ASP A 683 -19.88 -14.66 11.86
C ASP A 683 -18.53 -15.41 11.73
N ALA A 684 -18.59 -16.64 11.21
CA ALA A 684 -17.41 -17.51 11.03
C ALA A 684 -16.39 -16.99 10.00
N GLY A 685 -16.82 -16.15 9.05
CA GLY A 685 -15.99 -15.52 8.03
C GLY A 685 -15.28 -14.26 8.52
N ARG A 686 -15.42 -13.91 9.82
CA ARG A 686 -14.85 -12.72 10.46
C ARG A 686 -15.27 -11.42 9.77
N THR A 687 -16.44 -11.36 9.13
CA THR A 687 -16.86 -10.18 8.37
C THR A 687 -17.32 -9.03 9.27
N THR A 688 -17.88 -9.33 10.44
CA THR A 688 -18.42 -8.34 11.39
C THR A 688 -17.76 -8.48 12.77
N LEU A 689 -17.07 -7.42 13.22
CA LEU A 689 -16.42 -7.36 14.51
C LEU A 689 -17.42 -7.09 15.64
N ARG A 690 -17.56 -8.04 16.56
CA ARG A 690 -18.34 -7.86 17.80
C ARG A 690 -17.50 -7.23 18.91
N ARG A 691 -16.22 -7.61 19.02
CA ARG A 691 -15.27 -7.17 20.04
C ARG A 691 -13.82 -7.30 19.58
N LEU A 692 -13.00 -6.28 19.78
CA LEU A 692 -11.59 -6.23 19.34
C LEU A 692 -10.65 -7.23 20.02
N GLY A 693 -10.86 -7.55 21.30
CA GLY A 693 -9.87 -8.29 22.11
C GLY A 693 -8.72 -7.39 22.63
N SER A 694 -7.62 -8.01 23.06
CA SER A 694 -6.40 -7.34 23.52
C SER A 694 -5.14 -8.16 23.20
N PHE A 695 -3.95 -7.59 23.47
CA PHE A 695 -2.74 -8.39 23.66
C PHE A 695 -2.86 -9.33 24.88
N PRO A 696 -2.05 -10.41 24.98
CA PRO A 696 -1.09 -10.91 23.98
C PRO A 696 -1.78 -11.43 22.71
N LEU A 697 -1.03 -11.54 21.61
CA LEU A 697 -1.55 -12.12 20.37
C LEU A 697 -1.72 -13.63 20.46
N LYS A 698 -2.59 -14.14 19.59
CA LYS A 698 -2.83 -15.54 19.32
C LYS A 698 -2.44 -15.84 17.88
N MET A 699 -1.71 -16.94 17.67
CA MET A 699 -1.27 -17.40 16.36
C MET A 699 -1.68 -18.87 16.15
N PRO A 700 -2.00 -19.30 14.92
CA PRO A 700 -2.30 -20.69 14.63
C PRO A 700 -1.03 -21.54 14.87
N PRO A 701 -1.17 -22.78 15.37
CA PRO A 701 -0.02 -23.67 15.56
C PRO A 701 0.63 -24.02 14.21
N SER A 702 1.90 -23.68 14.04
CA SER A 702 2.69 -23.96 12.82
C SER A 702 3.41 -25.30 12.91
N GLN A 703 3.25 -26.13 11.87
CA GLN A 703 4.12 -27.26 11.57
C GLN A 703 4.59 -27.15 10.12
N VAL A 704 5.91 -27.16 9.92
CA VAL A 704 6.57 -26.89 8.64
C VAL A 704 7.70 -27.89 8.42
N ALA A 705 7.59 -28.73 7.39
CA ALA A 705 8.67 -29.63 6.98
C ALA A 705 9.32 -29.10 5.69
N LEU A 706 10.65 -29.07 5.67
CA LEU A 706 11.46 -28.43 4.62
C LEU A 706 12.57 -29.36 4.13
N GLU A 707 12.73 -29.44 2.81
CA GLU A 707 13.98 -29.85 2.15
C GLU A 707 14.45 -28.69 1.27
N LEU A 708 15.63 -28.14 1.58
CA LEU A 708 16.25 -27.02 0.88
C LEU A 708 17.49 -27.49 0.12
N GLU A 709 17.50 -27.31 -1.20
CA GLU A 709 18.69 -27.55 -2.03
C GLU A 709 19.64 -26.35 -1.92
N LEU A 710 20.72 -26.52 -1.15
CA LEU A 710 21.71 -25.47 -0.86
C LEU A 710 23.01 -25.67 -1.64
N GLY A 711 23.11 -26.68 -2.51
CA GLY A 711 24.31 -26.91 -3.33
C GLY A 711 25.49 -27.43 -2.52
N ALA A 712 26.66 -26.81 -2.65
CA ALA A 712 27.92 -27.31 -2.06
C ALA A 712 28.05 -27.14 -0.52
N ALA A 713 26.95 -27.02 0.22
CA ALA A 713 26.97 -26.84 1.67
C ALA A 713 27.61 -28.05 2.38
N THR A 714 28.59 -27.79 3.26
CA THR A 714 29.36 -28.81 4.01
C THR A 714 28.87 -29.01 5.44
N GLY A 715 28.16 -28.03 5.99
CA GLY A 715 27.55 -28.05 7.31
C GLY A 715 26.46 -26.98 7.41
N ALA A 716 25.52 -27.14 8.35
CA ALA A 716 24.46 -26.15 8.57
C ALA A 716 23.91 -26.21 10.00
N SER A 717 23.31 -25.12 10.45
CA SER A 717 22.43 -25.09 11.63
C SER A 717 21.22 -24.18 11.38
N ALA A 718 20.13 -24.47 12.09
CA ALA A 718 18.90 -23.68 12.07
C ALA A 718 18.53 -23.27 13.51
N THR A 719 18.18 -22.01 13.69
CA THR A 719 17.84 -21.43 14.99
C THR A 719 16.56 -20.61 14.87
N VAL A 720 15.51 -21.01 15.58
CA VAL A 720 14.28 -20.21 15.73
C VAL A 720 14.62 -18.93 16.48
N LEU A 721 14.12 -17.80 15.99
CA LEU A 721 14.25 -16.50 16.63
C LEU A 721 12.92 -16.06 17.27
N ASN A 722 13.04 -15.19 18.27
CA ASN A 722 11.94 -14.37 18.75
C ASN A 722 11.70 -13.20 17.77
N LEU A 723 10.61 -12.42 17.98
CA LEU A 723 10.28 -11.30 17.09
C LEU A 723 11.31 -10.15 17.12
N ASP A 724 12.08 -10.02 18.20
CA ASP A 724 13.21 -9.09 18.32
C ASP A 724 14.50 -9.60 17.65
N GLY A 725 14.50 -10.81 17.10
CA GLY A 725 15.67 -11.45 16.48
C GLY A 725 16.62 -12.14 17.46
N SER A 726 16.33 -12.15 18.76
CA SER A 726 17.08 -12.96 19.73
C SER A 726 16.84 -14.46 19.50
N ALA A 727 17.87 -15.29 19.70
CA ALA A 727 17.74 -16.74 19.55
C ALA A 727 16.78 -17.32 20.61
N ALA A 728 15.86 -18.19 20.17
CA ALA A 728 14.89 -18.87 21.05
C ALA A 728 15.27 -20.35 21.26
N ARG A 729 15.38 -21.12 20.17
CA ARG A 729 15.72 -22.56 20.21
C ARG A 729 16.43 -23.02 18.95
N SER A 730 17.41 -23.92 19.08
CA SER A 730 18.00 -24.61 17.94
C SER A 730 17.06 -25.68 17.40
N VAL A 731 17.07 -25.87 16.09
CA VAL A 731 16.26 -26.88 15.39
C VAL A 731 17.19 -28.01 14.94
N PRO A 732 16.86 -29.30 15.17
CA PRO A 732 17.60 -30.41 14.59
C PRO A 732 17.56 -30.35 13.06
N VAL A 733 18.74 -30.39 12.43
CA VAL A 733 18.86 -30.40 10.97
C VAL A 733 19.61 -31.64 10.51
N SER A 734 19.32 -32.07 9.27
CA SER A 734 20.12 -33.05 8.55
C SER A 734 20.60 -32.43 7.24
N LEU A 735 21.85 -32.68 6.86
CA LEU A 735 22.43 -32.21 5.60
C LEU A 735 23.01 -33.42 4.87
N GLN A 736 22.46 -33.75 3.70
CA GLN A 736 22.90 -34.88 2.88
C GLN A 736 22.96 -34.45 1.42
N ASN A 737 24.11 -34.65 0.77
CA ASN A 737 24.34 -34.34 -0.65
C ASN A 737 23.89 -32.91 -1.04
N GLY A 738 24.17 -31.91 -0.18
CA GLY A 738 23.79 -30.51 -0.43
C GLY A 738 22.34 -30.15 -0.12
N VAL A 739 21.53 -31.09 0.36
CA VAL A 739 20.13 -30.87 0.74
C VAL A 739 20.00 -30.80 2.26
N LEU A 740 19.58 -29.64 2.75
CA LEU A 740 19.30 -29.37 4.15
C LEU A 740 17.83 -29.71 4.45
N ALA A 741 17.56 -30.63 5.37
CA ALA A 741 16.22 -31.00 5.77
C ALA A 741 16.00 -30.83 7.28
N PHE A 742 14.87 -30.21 7.64
CA PHE A 742 14.46 -30.00 9.04
C PHE A 742 12.95 -29.80 9.14
N GLU A 743 12.43 -29.97 10.36
CA GLU A 743 11.03 -29.74 10.71
C GLU A 743 10.93 -28.68 11.81
N LEU A 744 9.96 -27.79 11.66
CA LEU A 744 9.56 -26.80 12.66
C LEU A 744 8.22 -27.22 13.23
N ASP A 745 8.13 -27.26 14.55
CA ASP A 745 6.90 -27.46 15.28
C ASP A 745 6.83 -26.43 16.42
N ASP A 746 5.80 -25.58 16.40
CA ASP A 746 5.51 -24.61 17.46
C ASP A 746 4.57 -25.16 18.54
N THR A 747 3.99 -26.37 18.36
CA THR A 747 3.18 -27.05 19.38
C THR A 747 4.00 -27.75 20.46
N ALA A 748 5.31 -27.85 20.26
CA ALA A 748 6.23 -28.45 21.23
C ALA A 748 6.16 -27.73 22.59
N ALA A 749 6.17 -28.50 23.69
CA ALA A 749 5.98 -27.96 25.03
C ALA A 749 7.03 -26.89 25.38
N GLY A 750 6.58 -25.67 25.66
CA GLY A 750 7.44 -24.52 25.98
C GLY A 750 7.92 -23.71 24.77
N ALA A 751 7.47 -24.02 23.55
CA ALA A 751 7.69 -23.16 22.39
C ALA A 751 6.71 -21.97 22.36
N ASP A 752 7.23 -20.76 22.19
CA ASP A 752 6.45 -19.65 21.63
C ASP A 752 6.33 -19.83 20.09
N PRO A 753 5.21 -19.42 19.49
CA PRO A 753 5.05 -19.38 18.04
C PRO A 753 6.05 -18.40 17.41
N THR A 754 6.63 -18.77 16.28
CA THR A 754 7.63 -17.94 15.59
C THR A 754 7.24 -17.60 14.16
N VAL A 755 7.85 -16.54 13.63
CA VAL A 755 7.83 -16.20 12.20
C VAL A 755 9.22 -16.19 11.57
N TYR A 756 10.28 -16.52 12.32
CA TYR A 756 11.68 -16.36 11.90
C TYR A 756 12.56 -17.54 12.30
N VAL A 757 13.35 -18.05 11.33
CA VAL A 757 14.43 -19.01 11.58
C VAL A 757 15.69 -18.54 10.86
N GLN A 758 16.77 -18.36 11.61
CA GLN A 758 18.09 -18.09 11.06
C GLN A 758 18.73 -19.41 10.62
N LEU A 759 19.28 -19.44 9.41
CA LEU A 759 20.15 -20.51 8.92
C LEU A 759 21.59 -20.01 8.87
N GLN A 760 22.51 -20.81 9.41
CA GLN A 760 23.95 -20.64 9.25
C GLN A 760 24.46 -21.82 8.41
N ILE A 761 25.24 -21.56 7.37
CA ILE A 761 25.60 -22.52 6.32
C ILE A 761 27.11 -22.46 6.09
N GLN A 762 27.78 -23.60 6.19
CA GLN A 762 29.19 -23.76 5.86
C GLN A 762 29.34 -24.12 4.38
N ARG A 763 30.35 -23.54 3.73
CA ARG A 763 30.60 -23.61 2.28
C ARG A 763 31.94 -24.26 1.99
#